data_AF-A0A812Z0I5-F1
#
_entry.id   AF-A0A812Z0I5-F1
#
_cell.length_a   1.000
_cell.length_b   1.000
_cell.length_c   1.000
_cell.angle_alpha   90.00
_cell.angle_beta   90.00
_cell.angle_gamma   90.00
#
_symmetry.space_group_name_H-M   'P 1'
#
loop_
_entity.id
_entity.type
_entity.pdbx_description
1 polymer ?
#
loop_
_entity_poly.entity_id
_entity_poly.type
_entity_poly.pdbx_seq_one_letter_code
_entity_poly.pdbx_strand_id
1 'polypeptide(L)'
;MVDVVEPDYDCSECFDPAAVGRGREPPRADFFAYESEALALVRAPRTASRRCLDLNGTWKFSWSPRAGQSPKGFERFDFDDASWGGMPVPGNWELNGYGFPIYTNVDFIFKCDPPNIRYRGDDPDYNPTGTYRRSFDCPADWLASGLQVYIHLGAVCCTCRAWLNGQELGFSTDSKLPVEFDVTPHLRPGRNVLALQVLCWGAAAYLEDQDMWWFAGITRDVYAYARPRQHLQDLAVRAAADGSLELDAEVVCSSGLTGCALQCRLYDGAAELANFAVPLHQRTNSLAVGRQAVSVPGVKLWSSEAPHLYSLLVSLRDDKALMTEAVCLRVGFRTVEIRQGRLLLNGSELTLRGVNRHEHHQLRGHVVDRESMVTDIRLMKQNSFNAVRCAHYPNDTLFYELCDELGLYVVDEANIESHGMDFNWDKTLGNKEEWDAAHMARVRRYVERDKNFPSIIIWSLGNEAGNGINHHRTYMWLKRRDPTRPVQYEHARWRTDPDWNTDNIERMDANTDIYCPMYPSHKKLEKYGELYEGDVHARPLIMVEYAHAMGNSLGAFKEYWDVIYKYDVLQGGFIWDWVDQGLETQKNGKKIWAFGSDFGGKDTPTDLNFCINGLVQPDRKPNPHLFEAKKVMQFVTYRAVDLASGIIEVRNRYDFLTLQHLEFSWQISQNGLVTNSGKLPGLSTGPHQAEYIRIPLPQLNAAIAGPRCEVHLLVSACMREAGGCFEAGEEVAWEQWLLVHPPHKEEVPAAITGPEPAVDQSPELVTITAGALTARIEVSRGCLCGLALGGLELLASPLLPNFWRPPTDNDYGANLQNDMKCWRFAGQRATVTNGLRIEPGPGAVSIGAELLVGAGAKLHLDFRISCAAVVVAAKWRPAKKDGPQLATAGSVGYLKGSTHRHIDVEGNVVRARWNDMGAWQSLTMNVAGKEAGKPLEDGDKLALQAVTGKTESKLLLHGLVPIPSAETTPPGYAGAACAVEATGDPQDPIWTLRRAAGKGHVLSGDKVTLEAGGKFLAVVENFVVAVDEESPFTTFLLEVKEQPAPMRIGFTGSLVDGFHDVEWFGRGPHESYLDRHASARVGLFQGSIAEQTVKYVRPQENGNKFETRWMSLKRRPADPCTMMLISAAGQSQMLEMQCHHYALEDFDGGDVKAQQSFLHAGELIEQPTTAFCVDAIQMGVGGIDSWGRKPLDEHLIKPDQDCDWSFQLMPCKEDFDGDWRRRLLQVK
;
A
#
# COMPACT_ATOMS: atom_id res chain seq x y z
N MET A 1 41.67 -24.63 16.10
CA MET A 1 42.28 -24.88 14.78
C MET A 1 41.55 -26.06 14.18
N VAL A 2 40.45 -25.75 13.50
CA VAL A 2 39.72 -26.69 12.64
C VAL A 2 40.13 -26.27 11.23
N ASP A 3 40.61 -27.21 10.44
CA ASP A 3 41.07 -26.97 9.07
C ASP A 3 39.95 -26.32 8.25
N VAL A 4 40.09 -25.01 8.01
CA VAL A 4 39.30 -24.29 7.02
C VAL A 4 39.86 -24.72 5.67
N VAL A 5 39.13 -25.60 4.98
CA VAL A 5 39.29 -25.75 3.54
C VAL A 5 38.79 -24.44 2.94
N GLU A 6 39.70 -23.50 2.67
CA GLU A 6 39.37 -22.28 1.94
C GLU A 6 38.87 -22.69 0.55
N PRO A 7 37.61 -22.40 0.19
CA PRO A 7 37.18 -22.55 -1.18
C PRO A 7 37.94 -21.50 -2.01
N ASP A 8 38.50 -21.94 -3.13
CA ASP A 8 39.24 -21.13 -4.10
C ASP A 8 38.27 -20.14 -4.78
N TYR A 9 37.76 -19.14 -4.04
CA TYR A 9 36.85 -18.12 -4.53
C TYR A 9 37.66 -17.06 -5.29
N ASP A 10 37.38 -16.93 -6.59
CA ASP A 10 37.97 -15.92 -7.48
C ASP A 10 37.60 -14.45 -7.08
N CYS A 11 36.77 -14.23 -6.04
CA CYS A 11 36.37 -12.91 -5.51
C CYS A 11 36.18 -12.89 -3.99
N SER A 12 37.25 -12.96 -3.19
CA SER A 12 37.16 -12.78 -1.73
C SER A 12 36.70 -11.37 -1.33
N GLU A 13 37.03 -10.34 -2.12
CA GLU A 13 36.61 -8.94 -1.90
C GLU A 13 35.08 -8.76 -1.97
N CYS A 14 34.34 -9.63 -2.65
CA CYS A 14 32.88 -9.60 -2.72
C CYS A 14 32.19 -9.81 -1.36
N PHE A 15 32.90 -10.35 -0.36
CA PHE A 15 32.38 -10.68 0.97
C PHE A 15 32.99 -9.82 2.09
N ASP A 16 33.75 -8.77 1.74
CA ASP A 16 34.27 -7.78 2.68
C ASP A 16 33.37 -6.52 2.68
N PRO A 17 32.70 -6.17 3.80
CA PRO A 17 31.84 -4.98 3.86
C PRO A 17 32.60 -3.65 3.65
N ALA A 18 33.92 -3.62 3.86
CA ALA A 18 34.74 -2.44 3.60
C ALA A 18 35.12 -2.29 2.11
N ALA A 19 35.03 -3.37 1.33
CA ALA A 19 35.33 -3.37 -0.10
C ALA A 19 34.12 -2.85 -0.89
N VAL A 20 34.05 -1.52 -1.06
CA VAL A 20 32.93 -0.85 -1.74
C VAL A 20 33.15 -0.59 -3.23
N GLY A 21 34.39 -0.72 -3.71
CA GLY A 21 34.74 -0.52 -5.11
C GLY A 21 36.23 -0.21 -5.33
N ARG A 22 36.75 -0.61 -6.49
CA ARG A 22 38.13 -0.40 -6.97
C ARG A 22 38.12 -0.07 -8.46
N GLY A 23 38.99 0.83 -8.89
CA GLY A 23 39.15 1.19 -10.32
C GLY A 23 38.06 2.08 -10.90
N ARG A 24 36.98 2.34 -10.15
CA ARG A 24 35.90 3.26 -10.55
C ARG A 24 36.31 4.72 -10.47
N GLU A 25 35.73 5.54 -11.33
CA GLU A 25 35.85 7.00 -11.28
C GLU A 25 35.16 7.58 -10.02
N PRO A 26 35.59 8.75 -9.53
CA PRO A 26 34.92 9.45 -8.45
C PRO A 26 33.46 9.79 -8.79
N PRO A 27 32.53 9.75 -7.80
CA PRO A 27 31.15 10.15 -8.05
C PRO A 27 31.07 11.64 -8.41
N ARG A 28 30.20 11.95 -9.38
CA ARG A 28 29.99 13.29 -9.96
C ARG A 28 28.51 13.47 -10.30
N ALA A 29 28.11 14.71 -10.55
CA ALA A 29 26.76 15.03 -11.02
C ALA A 29 26.42 14.31 -12.32
N ASP A 30 25.15 13.95 -12.47
CA ASP A 30 24.64 13.41 -13.72
C ASP A 30 24.66 14.48 -14.82
N PHE A 31 25.44 14.21 -15.86
CA PHE A 31 25.43 14.96 -17.12
C PHE A 31 26.22 14.21 -18.19
N PHE A 32 25.87 14.50 -19.45
CA PHE A 32 26.63 14.11 -20.63
C PHE A 32 27.25 15.34 -21.30
N ALA A 33 28.54 15.25 -21.64
CA ALA A 33 29.31 16.34 -22.26
C ALA A 33 29.38 16.18 -23.79
N TYR A 34 28.82 17.14 -24.51
CA TYR A 34 28.74 17.14 -25.97
C TYR A 34 29.93 17.83 -26.63
N GLU A 35 30.18 17.48 -27.88
CA GLU A 35 31.13 18.12 -28.79
C GLU A 35 30.62 19.43 -29.42
N SER A 36 29.39 19.85 -29.12
CA SER A 36 28.81 21.09 -29.62
C SER A 36 27.84 21.71 -28.61
N GLU A 37 27.83 23.05 -28.55
CA GLU A 37 26.86 23.79 -27.74
C GLU A 37 25.42 23.58 -28.25
N ALA A 38 25.24 23.40 -29.56
CA ALA A 38 23.92 23.16 -30.15
C ALA A 38 23.29 21.86 -29.66
N LEU A 39 24.06 20.76 -29.63
CA LEU A 39 23.59 19.48 -29.08
C LEU A 39 23.33 19.56 -27.57
N ALA A 40 24.22 20.23 -26.82
CA ALA A 40 24.05 20.40 -25.38
C ALA A 40 22.78 21.21 -25.04
N LEU A 41 22.57 22.35 -25.72
CA LEU A 41 21.48 23.27 -25.42
C LEU A 41 20.09 22.65 -25.63
N VAL A 42 19.95 21.77 -26.63
CA VAL A 42 18.71 21.02 -26.87
C VAL A 42 18.62 19.72 -26.06
N ARG A 43 19.61 19.44 -25.20
CA ARG A 43 19.76 18.18 -24.46
C ARG A 43 19.47 16.97 -25.35
N ALA A 44 20.14 16.93 -26.51
CA ALA A 44 19.93 15.86 -27.49
C ALA A 44 20.14 14.48 -26.83
N PRO A 45 19.47 13.41 -27.29
CA PRO A 45 19.78 12.07 -26.81
C PRO A 45 21.28 11.79 -26.96
N ARG A 46 21.90 11.11 -25.97
CA ARG A 46 23.35 10.86 -25.94
C ARG A 46 23.85 10.23 -27.24
N THR A 47 23.05 9.36 -27.85
CA THR A 47 23.32 8.67 -29.12
C THR A 47 23.44 9.58 -30.34
N ALA A 48 22.98 10.84 -30.27
CA ALA A 48 23.19 11.84 -31.30
C ALA A 48 24.62 12.43 -31.28
N SER A 49 25.36 12.25 -30.18
CA SER A 49 26.75 12.69 -30.06
C SER A 49 27.70 11.68 -30.70
N ARG A 50 28.69 12.17 -31.45
CA ARG A 50 29.81 11.32 -31.94
C ARG A 50 30.73 10.82 -30.82
N ARG A 51 30.51 11.30 -29.59
CA ARG A 51 31.24 10.89 -28.37
C ARG A 51 30.53 9.80 -27.59
N CYS A 52 29.36 9.33 -28.02
CA CYS A 52 28.66 8.23 -27.38
C CYS A 52 28.65 6.99 -28.28
N LEU A 53 28.84 5.83 -27.67
CA LEU A 53 28.57 4.54 -28.27
C LEU A 53 27.62 3.78 -27.34
N ASP A 54 26.38 3.61 -27.77
CA ASP A 54 25.40 2.81 -27.04
C ASP A 54 25.82 1.34 -27.03
N LEU A 55 25.84 0.74 -25.85
CA LEU A 55 26.18 -0.67 -25.65
C LEU A 55 24.96 -1.47 -25.19
N ASN A 56 23.78 -0.88 -25.07
CA ASN A 56 22.54 -1.61 -24.85
C ASN A 56 22.24 -2.62 -25.98
N GLY A 57 21.34 -3.55 -25.69
CA GLY A 57 20.92 -4.64 -26.58
C GLY A 57 21.32 -6.01 -26.05
N THR A 58 21.41 -7.01 -26.92
CA THR A 58 21.71 -8.38 -26.50
C THR A 58 23.22 -8.60 -26.30
N TRP A 59 23.60 -9.06 -25.11
CA TRP A 59 24.96 -9.43 -24.74
C TRP A 59 25.10 -10.94 -24.70
N LYS A 60 26.30 -11.46 -24.98
CA LYS A 60 26.59 -12.88 -24.76
C LYS A 60 26.55 -13.16 -23.26
N PHE A 61 25.86 -14.22 -22.87
CA PHE A 61 25.57 -14.49 -21.47
C PHE A 61 25.70 -15.97 -21.10
N SER A 62 26.33 -16.21 -19.96
CA SER A 62 26.39 -17.50 -19.29
C SER A 62 25.96 -17.33 -17.84
N TRP A 63 25.17 -18.26 -17.33
CA TRP A 63 24.65 -18.22 -15.96
C TRP A 63 25.10 -19.45 -15.18
N SER A 64 25.34 -19.29 -13.88
CA SER A 64 25.67 -20.39 -12.98
C SER A 64 24.89 -20.24 -11.67
N PRO A 65 24.36 -21.34 -11.10
CA PRO A 65 23.58 -21.28 -9.86
C PRO A 65 24.42 -21.02 -8.61
N ARG A 66 25.75 -21.18 -8.71
CA ARG A 66 26.69 -21.07 -7.58
C ARG A 66 27.85 -20.14 -7.90
N ALA A 67 28.32 -19.45 -6.87
CA ALA A 67 29.51 -18.62 -6.95
C ALA A 67 30.75 -19.45 -7.33
N GLY A 68 31.70 -18.85 -8.05
CA GLY A 68 32.97 -19.48 -8.45
C GLY A 68 32.88 -20.47 -9.62
N GLN A 69 31.71 -20.63 -10.25
CA GLN A 69 31.51 -21.55 -11.38
C GLN A 69 31.51 -20.87 -12.76
N SER A 70 31.86 -19.59 -12.84
CA SER A 70 31.94 -18.88 -14.12
C SER A 70 32.94 -19.54 -15.09
N PRO A 71 32.69 -19.49 -16.41
CA PRO A 71 33.58 -20.11 -17.39
C PRO A 71 35.00 -19.55 -17.30
N LYS A 72 36.00 -20.41 -17.07
CA LYS A 72 37.40 -19.96 -16.90
C LYS A 72 37.93 -19.26 -18.16
N GLY A 73 38.50 -18.07 -17.99
CA GLY A 73 39.09 -17.31 -19.08
C GLY A 73 38.11 -16.47 -19.90
N PHE A 74 36.86 -16.33 -19.45
CA PHE A 74 35.82 -15.55 -20.12
C PHE A 74 36.18 -14.07 -20.27
N GLU A 75 37.18 -13.55 -19.57
CA GLU A 75 37.65 -12.18 -19.67
C GLU A 75 38.53 -11.95 -20.89
N ARG A 76 39.16 -13.01 -21.43
CA ARG A 76 40.14 -12.90 -22.52
C ARG A 76 39.50 -12.43 -23.83
N PHE A 77 40.25 -11.62 -24.57
CA PHE A 77 39.85 -11.08 -25.88
C PHE A 77 39.47 -12.18 -26.90
N ASP A 78 40.19 -13.29 -26.89
CA ASP A 78 40.09 -14.39 -27.86
C ASP A 78 39.26 -15.59 -27.39
N PHE A 79 38.59 -15.48 -26.24
CA PHE A 79 37.69 -16.52 -25.75
C PHE A 79 36.52 -16.76 -26.72
N ASP A 80 36.21 -18.04 -26.97
CA ASP A 80 35.10 -18.46 -27.84
C ASP A 80 33.78 -18.53 -27.05
N ASP A 81 32.93 -17.54 -27.25
CA ASP A 81 31.58 -17.43 -26.67
C ASP A 81 30.47 -17.74 -27.69
N ALA A 82 30.81 -18.38 -28.83
CA ALA A 82 29.84 -18.66 -29.88
C ALA A 82 28.67 -19.51 -29.39
N SER A 83 28.93 -20.45 -28.47
CA SER A 83 27.94 -21.34 -27.85
C SER A 83 27.07 -20.68 -26.78
N TRP A 84 27.40 -19.46 -26.32
CA TRP A 84 26.64 -18.77 -25.29
C TRP A 84 25.33 -18.20 -25.83
N GLY A 85 24.32 -18.17 -24.95
CA GLY A 85 23.04 -17.51 -25.17
C GLY A 85 23.15 -15.98 -25.16
N GLY A 86 21.99 -15.32 -25.20
CA GLY A 86 21.89 -13.87 -25.20
C GLY A 86 21.06 -13.37 -24.02
N MET A 87 21.50 -12.27 -23.39
CA MET A 87 20.75 -11.57 -22.35
C MET A 87 20.50 -10.12 -22.81
N PRO A 88 19.25 -9.61 -22.76
CA PRO A 88 19.01 -8.19 -23.00
C PRO A 88 19.66 -7.35 -21.89
N VAL A 89 20.30 -6.27 -22.29
CA VAL A 89 20.87 -5.25 -21.41
C VAL A 89 20.26 -3.89 -21.81
N PRO A 90 19.53 -3.22 -20.90
CA PRO A 90 19.22 -3.65 -19.53
C PRO A 90 18.20 -4.81 -19.44
N GLY A 91 18.23 -5.58 -18.35
CA GLY A 91 17.33 -6.70 -18.06
C GLY A 91 17.63 -7.42 -16.74
N ASN A 92 16.57 -7.85 -16.04
CA ASN A 92 16.66 -8.81 -14.93
C ASN A 92 16.73 -10.24 -15.46
N TRP A 93 17.72 -11.05 -15.07
CA TRP A 93 17.89 -12.38 -15.67
C TRP A 93 16.77 -13.36 -15.28
N GLU A 94 16.12 -13.15 -14.13
CA GLU A 94 15.01 -13.98 -13.65
C GLU A 94 13.80 -13.91 -14.58
N LEU A 95 13.59 -12.75 -15.19
CA LEU A 95 12.51 -12.51 -16.16
C LEU A 95 12.92 -12.83 -17.60
N ASN A 96 14.17 -13.27 -17.79
CA ASN A 96 14.75 -13.63 -19.09
C ASN A 96 15.21 -15.09 -19.15
N GLY A 97 14.68 -15.94 -18.28
CA GLY A 97 14.83 -17.40 -18.35
C GLY A 97 15.96 -18.00 -17.52
N TYR A 98 16.57 -17.24 -16.60
CA TYR A 98 17.67 -17.71 -15.74
C TYR A 98 17.33 -17.55 -14.26
N GLY A 99 17.43 -18.62 -13.47
CA GLY A 99 16.99 -18.58 -12.08
C GLY A 99 15.48 -18.35 -11.94
N PHE A 100 15.05 -17.71 -10.86
CA PHE A 100 13.66 -17.40 -10.59
C PHE A 100 13.54 -16.19 -9.64
N PRO A 101 12.49 -15.35 -9.76
CA PRO A 101 12.24 -14.25 -8.82
C PRO A 101 11.99 -14.76 -7.40
N ILE A 102 12.50 -14.05 -6.39
CA ILE A 102 12.23 -14.33 -4.97
C ILE A 102 11.71 -13.05 -4.32
N TYR A 103 10.63 -13.14 -3.56
CA TYR A 103 10.07 -12.00 -2.83
C TYR A 103 10.04 -12.30 -1.33
N THR A 104 10.72 -11.47 -0.54
CA THR A 104 10.65 -11.45 0.93
C THR A 104 10.51 -10.01 1.39
N ASN A 105 9.88 -9.81 2.55
CA ASN A 105 9.82 -8.52 3.24
C ASN A 105 11.08 -8.37 4.12
N VAL A 106 10.98 -8.65 5.43
CA VAL A 106 12.07 -8.45 6.42
C VAL A 106 13.18 -9.50 6.32
N ASP A 107 12.79 -10.71 5.97
CA ASP A 107 13.57 -11.89 6.25
C ASP A 107 14.53 -12.12 5.08
N PHE A 108 15.84 -11.82 5.23
CA PHE A 108 16.84 -12.06 4.18
C PHE A 108 16.64 -13.41 3.49
N ILE A 109 16.82 -13.47 2.17
CA ILE A 109 16.77 -14.73 1.41
C ILE A 109 17.92 -15.71 1.75
N PHE A 110 18.94 -15.23 2.45
CA PHE A 110 20.04 -15.99 3.03
C PHE A 110 20.00 -15.92 4.57
N LYS A 111 20.72 -16.80 5.27
CA LYS A 111 20.79 -16.78 6.73
C LYS A 111 21.47 -15.49 7.19
N CYS A 112 20.88 -14.82 8.17
CA CYS A 112 21.44 -13.62 8.81
C CYS A 112 22.69 -13.98 9.63
N ASP A 113 23.87 -13.84 9.01
CA ASP A 113 25.19 -14.09 9.60
C ASP A 113 26.25 -13.18 8.92
N PRO A 114 26.14 -11.85 9.06
CA PRO A 114 26.98 -10.93 8.30
C PRO A 114 28.48 -11.11 8.61
N PRO A 115 29.37 -11.04 7.60
CA PRO A 115 29.08 -10.76 6.19
C PRO A 115 28.84 -12.03 5.33
N ASN A 116 28.69 -13.21 5.95
CA ASN A 116 28.59 -14.49 5.25
C ASN A 116 27.27 -14.62 4.49
N ILE A 117 27.29 -15.25 3.32
CA ILE A 117 26.10 -15.53 2.50
C ILE A 117 25.87 -17.04 2.46
N ARG A 118 24.68 -17.47 2.92
CA ARG A 118 24.23 -18.85 2.81
C ARG A 118 22.74 -18.90 2.55
N TYR A 119 22.33 -19.40 1.39
CA TYR A 119 20.92 -19.43 0.99
C TYR A 119 20.05 -20.22 1.97
N ARG A 120 18.79 -19.78 2.16
CA ARG A 120 17.83 -20.40 3.08
C ARG A 120 17.03 -21.56 2.48
N GLY A 121 16.91 -21.64 1.16
CA GLY A 121 16.22 -22.74 0.49
C GLY A 121 17.05 -24.02 0.39
N ASP A 122 16.64 -24.92 -0.49
CA ASP A 122 17.14 -26.31 -0.55
C ASP A 122 18.63 -26.49 -0.88
N ASP A 123 19.23 -25.55 -1.64
CA ASP A 123 20.65 -25.57 -1.99
C ASP A 123 21.39 -24.45 -1.22
N PRO A 124 22.05 -24.75 -0.08
CA PRO A 124 22.75 -23.74 0.71
C PRO A 124 23.87 -22.99 -0.04
N ASP A 125 24.38 -23.59 -1.13
CA ASP A 125 25.43 -23.01 -1.97
C ASP A 125 24.85 -22.19 -3.16
N TYR A 126 23.52 -22.08 -3.26
CA TYR A 126 22.86 -21.25 -4.27
C TYR A 126 23.25 -19.78 -4.08
N ASN A 127 23.97 -19.26 -5.08
CA ASN A 127 24.33 -17.86 -5.19
C ASN A 127 24.56 -17.57 -6.68
N PRO A 128 23.48 -17.20 -7.40
CA PRO A 128 23.52 -17.03 -8.84
C PRO A 128 24.63 -16.08 -9.30
N THR A 129 25.33 -16.46 -10.36
CA THR A 129 26.37 -15.64 -10.96
C THR A 129 26.15 -15.54 -12.47
N GLY A 130 26.03 -14.31 -12.96
CA GLY A 130 25.92 -14.00 -14.38
C GLY A 130 27.24 -13.55 -14.97
N THR A 131 27.63 -14.13 -16.10
CA THR A 131 28.83 -13.76 -16.85
C THR A 131 28.42 -13.18 -18.20
N TYR A 132 28.76 -11.90 -18.41
CA TYR A 132 28.38 -11.13 -19.60
C TYR A 132 29.61 -10.88 -20.47
N ARG A 133 29.43 -10.93 -21.80
CA ARG A 133 30.43 -10.51 -22.79
C ARG A 133 29.79 -9.68 -23.90
N ARG A 134 30.43 -8.57 -24.24
CA ARG A 134 30.03 -7.69 -25.34
C ARG A 134 31.24 -7.28 -26.16
N SER A 135 31.21 -7.64 -27.44
CA SER A 135 32.12 -7.08 -28.43
C SER A 135 31.58 -5.74 -28.93
N PHE A 136 32.48 -4.77 -29.12
CA PHE A 136 32.15 -3.48 -29.74
C PHE A 136 33.36 -2.96 -30.51
N ASP A 137 33.12 -2.15 -31.54
CA ASP A 137 34.19 -1.47 -32.27
C ASP A 137 34.40 -0.07 -31.70
N CYS A 138 35.63 0.24 -31.31
CA CYS A 138 35.98 1.60 -30.91
C CYS A 138 35.95 2.51 -32.16
N PRO A 139 35.19 3.63 -32.14
CA PRO A 139 35.25 4.62 -33.21
C PRO A 139 36.68 5.09 -33.47
N ALA A 140 37.09 5.08 -34.75
CA ALA A 140 38.48 5.35 -35.13
C ALA A 140 38.96 6.74 -34.67
N ASP A 141 38.07 7.72 -34.72
CA ASP A 141 38.37 9.10 -34.37
C ASP A 141 38.65 9.32 -32.87
N TRP A 142 38.18 8.44 -31.98
CA TRP A 142 38.38 8.59 -30.54
C TRP A 142 39.86 8.45 -30.16
N LEU A 143 40.49 7.37 -30.61
CA LEU A 143 41.92 7.13 -30.41
C LEU A 143 42.78 8.08 -31.24
N ALA A 144 42.39 8.34 -32.50
CA ALA A 144 43.14 9.24 -33.38
C ALA A 144 43.19 10.69 -32.87
N SER A 145 42.13 11.13 -32.19
CA SER A 145 42.05 12.47 -31.58
C SER A 145 42.59 12.52 -30.14
N GLY A 146 43.10 11.40 -29.62
CA GLY A 146 43.69 11.33 -28.27
C GLY A 146 42.68 11.55 -27.13
N LEU A 147 41.40 11.24 -27.36
CA LEU A 147 40.34 11.33 -26.35
C LEU A 147 40.53 10.26 -25.27
N GLN A 148 40.09 10.58 -24.05
CA GLN A 148 39.89 9.61 -22.98
C GLN A 148 38.53 8.95 -23.16
N VAL A 149 38.47 7.63 -22.99
CA VAL A 149 37.27 6.83 -23.19
C VAL A 149 36.89 6.15 -21.89
N TYR A 150 35.62 6.23 -21.56
CA TYR A 150 35.03 5.66 -20.35
C TYR A 150 33.93 4.69 -20.70
N ILE A 151 33.71 3.70 -19.85
CA ILE A 151 32.52 2.83 -19.89
C ILE A 151 31.65 3.18 -18.68
N HIS A 152 30.37 3.45 -18.94
CA HIS A 152 29.33 3.68 -17.96
C HIS A 152 28.45 2.43 -17.83
N LEU A 153 28.34 1.89 -16.61
CA LEU A 153 27.36 0.86 -16.26
C LEU A 153 26.31 1.50 -15.34
N GLY A 154 25.07 1.65 -15.80
CA GLY A 154 24.06 2.47 -15.11
C GLY A 154 23.61 1.91 -13.75
N ALA A 155 23.32 0.60 -13.68
CA ALA A 155 22.98 -0.12 -12.46
C ALA A 155 23.22 -1.61 -12.69
N VAL A 156 23.93 -2.25 -11.76
CA VAL A 156 24.25 -3.68 -11.85
C VAL A 156 23.94 -4.32 -10.51
N CYS A 157 22.90 -5.15 -10.44
CA CYS A 157 22.60 -5.87 -9.21
C CYS A 157 23.35 -7.21 -9.17
N CYS A 158 24.16 -7.49 -8.15
CA CYS A 158 24.38 -6.63 -6.97
C CYS A 158 25.86 -6.38 -6.66
N THR A 159 26.76 -7.23 -7.17
CA THR A 159 28.20 -7.01 -7.12
C THR A 159 28.82 -7.28 -8.49
N CYS A 160 29.63 -6.36 -9.01
CA CYS A 160 30.13 -6.40 -10.38
C CYS A 160 31.66 -6.30 -10.46
N ARG A 161 32.28 -7.19 -11.23
CA ARG A 161 33.68 -7.07 -11.71
C ARG A 161 33.70 -6.90 -13.21
N ALA A 162 34.62 -6.07 -13.70
CA ALA A 162 34.70 -5.70 -15.10
C ALA A 162 36.10 -5.86 -15.68
N TRP A 163 36.16 -6.31 -16.94
CA TRP A 163 37.39 -6.44 -17.72
C TRP A 163 37.22 -5.87 -19.13
N LEU A 164 38.27 -5.27 -19.66
CA LEU A 164 38.37 -4.92 -21.08
C LEU A 164 39.56 -5.65 -21.72
N ASN A 165 39.30 -6.42 -22.78
CA ASN A 165 40.33 -7.14 -23.53
C ASN A 165 41.23 -8.04 -22.65
N GLY A 166 40.66 -8.64 -21.60
CA GLY A 166 41.38 -9.47 -20.62
C GLY A 166 42.12 -8.71 -19.52
N GLN A 167 42.04 -7.37 -19.48
CA GLN A 167 42.60 -6.56 -18.40
C GLN A 167 41.49 -6.16 -17.43
N GLU A 168 41.72 -6.38 -16.14
CA GLU A 168 40.75 -6.01 -15.10
C GLU A 168 40.66 -4.49 -14.99
N LEU A 169 39.43 -3.97 -15.09
CA LEU A 169 39.12 -2.56 -14.86
C LEU A 169 38.89 -2.30 -13.37
N GLY A 170 38.16 -3.20 -12.71
CA GLY A 170 37.90 -3.11 -11.28
C GLY A 170 36.61 -3.77 -10.84
N PHE A 171 36.10 -3.29 -9.71
CA PHE A 171 35.02 -3.88 -8.93
C PHE A 171 34.12 -2.78 -8.35
N SER A 172 32.83 -3.05 -8.20
CA SER A 172 31.91 -2.18 -7.46
C SER A 172 30.77 -2.96 -6.82
N THR A 173 30.31 -2.45 -5.68
CA THR A 173 29.05 -2.81 -5.03
C THR A 173 28.02 -1.69 -5.17
N ASP A 174 26.83 -1.92 -4.61
CA ASP A 174 25.63 -1.08 -4.65
C ASP A 174 24.91 -1.11 -6.00
N SER A 175 23.72 -1.71 -5.98
CA SER A 175 22.96 -2.11 -7.16
C SER A 175 22.19 -0.98 -7.85
N LYS A 176 22.18 0.23 -7.28
CA LYS A 176 21.27 1.31 -7.71
C LYS A 176 22.00 2.54 -8.23
N LEU A 177 23.32 2.56 -8.22
CA LEU A 177 24.13 3.69 -8.65
C LEU A 177 25.14 3.32 -9.74
N PRO A 178 25.43 4.25 -10.66
CA PRO A 178 26.30 3.95 -11.78
C PRO A 178 27.74 3.72 -11.34
N VAL A 179 28.47 2.98 -12.17
CA VAL A 179 29.92 2.84 -12.09
C VAL A 179 30.55 3.20 -13.44
N GLU A 180 31.58 4.03 -13.39
CA GLU A 180 32.34 4.47 -14.57
C GLU A 180 33.80 4.00 -14.44
N PHE A 181 34.39 3.54 -15.55
CA PHE A 181 35.80 3.12 -15.61
C PHE A 181 36.51 3.85 -16.76
N ASP A 182 37.67 4.47 -16.53
CA ASP A 182 38.58 4.88 -17.61
C ASP A 182 39.16 3.63 -18.30
N VAL A 183 38.79 3.44 -19.56
CA VAL A 183 39.22 2.29 -20.36
C VAL A 183 40.29 2.64 -21.39
N THR A 184 40.68 3.91 -21.48
CA THR A 184 41.68 4.42 -22.42
C THR A 184 42.96 3.58 -22.45
N PRO A 185 43.55 3.15 -21.31
CA PRO A 185 44.80 2.39 -21.31
C PRO A 185 44.69 0.99 -21.92
N HIS A 186 43.48 0.43 -22.02
CA HIS A 186 43.24 -0.96 -22.43
C HIS A 186 42.49 -1.07 -23.76
N LEU A 187 42.04 0.05 -24.31
CA LEU A 187 41.29 0.14 -25.56
C LEU A 187 42.20 -0.09 -26.77
N ARG A 188 41.68 -0.76 -27.80
CA ARG A 188 42.37 -1.06 -29.05
C ARG A 188 41.60 -0.47 -30.24
N PRO A 189 42.27 -0.10 -31.35
CA PRO A 189 41.59 0.22 -32.59
C PRO A 189 40.75 -0.96 -33.09
N GLY A 190 39.52 -0.70 -33.57
CA GLY A 190 38.60 -1.74 -34.03
C GLY A 190 37.96 -2.50 -32.86
N ARG A 191 37.93 -3.83 -32.96
CA ARG A 191 37.20 -4.70 -32.02
C ARG A 191 37.80 -4.68 -30.63
N ASN A 192 36.94 -4.53 -29.63
CA ASN A 192 37.20 -4.66 -28.20
C ASN A 192 36.17 -5.61 -27.57
N VAL A 193 36.51 -6.19 -26.43
CA VAL A 193 35.62 -7.08 -25.66
C VAL A 193 35.52 -6.60 -24.22
N LEU A 194 34.33 -6.16 -23.82
CA LEU A 194 33.95 -5.93 -22.43
C LEU A 194 33.38 -7.22 -21.85
N ALA A 195 33.90 -7.64 -20.70
CA ALA A 195 33.42 -8.80 -19.97
C ALA A 195 33.07 -8.38 -18.53
N LEU A 196 31.94 -8.88 -18.01
CA LEU A 196 31.50 -8.63 -16.65
C LEU A 196 31.18 -9.95 -15.94
N GLN A 197 31.49 -10.01 -14.65
CA GLN A 197 31.00 -11.04 -13.74
C GLN A 197 30.15 -10.37 -12.68
N VAL A 198 28.90 -10.81 -12.58
CA VAL A 198 27.89 -10.26 -11.67
C VAL A 198 27.48 -11.33 -10.68
N LEU A 199 27.78 -11.13 -9.41
CA LEU A 199 27.36 -11.99 -8.30
C LEU A 199 26.06 -11.44 -7.72
N CYS A 200 25.07 -12.32 -7.49
CA CYS A 200 23.79 -11.95 -6.91
C CYS A 200 23.97 -11.43 -5.48
N TRP A 201 24.65 -12.19 -4.61
CA TRP A 201 24.75 -11.86 -3.19
C TRP A 201 26.19 -11.89 -2.68
N GLY A 202 26.68 -10.72 -2.29
CA GLY A 202 27.91 -10.52 -1.51
C GLY A 202 27.60 -9.76 -0.22
N ALA A 203 28.62 -9.28 0.51
CA ALA A 203 28.41 -8.55 1.77
C ALA A 203 27.45 -7.36 1.60
N ALA A 204 27.52 -6.66 0.47
CA ALA A 204 26.68 -5.49 0.19
C ALA A 204 25.17 -5.78 0.16
N ALA A 205 24.75 -7.04 -0.02
CA ALA A 205 23.33 -7.44 -0.03
C ALA A 205 22.67 -7.30 1.35
N TYR A 206 23.45 -7.28 2.44
CA TYR A 206 22.94 -6.99 3.79
C TYR A 206 22.43 -5.55 3.96
N LEU A 207 22.73 -4.65 3.02
CA LEU A 207 22.23 -3.26 2.98
C LEU A 207 21.20 -3.03 1.85
N GLU A 208 20.70 -4.10 1.23
CA GLU A 208 19.73 -4.05 0.12
C GLU A 208 18.53 -4.96 0.41
N ASP A 209 18.08 -4.96 1.67
CA ASP A 209 17.00 -5.80 2.19
C ASP A 209 15.65 -5.09 2.15
N GLN A 210 15.36 -4.42 1.02
CA GLN A 210 14.07 -3.76 0.83
C GLN A 210 12.93 -4.77 0.71
N ASP A 211 11.73 -4.39 1.15
CA ASP A 211 10.46 -5.11 0.88
C ASP A 211 10.10 -5.09 -0.62
N MET A 212 10.81 -5.90 -1.41
CA MET A 212 10.69 -5.97 -2.87
C MET A 212 11.17 -7.31 -3.42
N TRP A 213 11.03 -7.48 -4.74
CA TRP A 213 11.60 -8.62 -5.44
C TRP A 213 13.14 -8.58 -5.45
N TRP A 214 13.76 -9.69 -5.06
CA TRP A 214 15.18 -9.97 -5.27
C TRP A 214 15.41 -10.36 -6.72
N PHE A 215 15.94 -9.41 -7.49
CA PHE A 215 16.38 -9.62 -8.87
C PHE A 215 17.86 -9.35 -9.04
N ALA A 216 18.43 -9.86 -10.12
CA ALA A 216 19.78 -9.53 -10.53
C ALA A 216 19.95 -9.28 -12.03
N GLY A 217 21.11 -8.72 -12.39
CA GLY A 217 21.44 -8.34 -13.76
C GLY A 217 21.79 -6.85 -13.91
N ILE A 218 21.92 -6.41 -15.16
CA ILE A 218 22.23 -5.02 -15.50
C ILE A 218 20.91 -4.32 -15.77
N THR A 219 20.44 -3.45 -14.87
CA THR A 219 19.05 -2.95 -14.89
C THR A 219 18.88 -1.55 -15.47
N ARG A 220 19.98 -0.84 -15.75
CA ARG A 220 19.98 0.46 -16.43
C ARG A 220 21.03 0.52 -17.54
N ASP A 221 20.96 1.57 -18.34
CA ASP A 221 21.74 1.75 -19.58
C ASP A 221 23.25 1.50 -19.42
N VAL A 222 23.85 0.93 -20.47
CA VAL A 222 25.29 0.76 -20.63
C VAL A 222 25.76 1.45 -21.90
N TYR A 223 26.81 2.26 -21.80
CA TYR A 223 27.40 2.93 -22.96
C TYR A 223 28.87 3.25 -22.74
N ALA A 224 29.60 3.44 -23.84
CA ALA A 224 30.94 4.02 -23.81
C ALA A 224 30.87 5.48 -24.25
N TYR A 225 31.69 6.35 -23.66
CA TYR A 225 31.77 7.75 -24.06
C TYR A 225 33.20 8.28 -24.07
N ALA A 226 33.47 9.25 -24.95
CA ALA A 226 34.80 9.82 -25.17
C ALA A 226 34.88 11.31 -24.85
N ARG A 227 35.94 11.75 -24.18
CA ARG A 227 36.14 13.13 -23.72
C ARG A 227 37.54 13.65 -24.02
N PRO A 228 37.74 14.97 -24.19
CA PRO A 228 39.08 15.55 -24.28
C PRO A 228 39.89 15.28 -23.01
N ARG A 229 41.23 15.35 -23.07
CA ARG A 229 42.09 15.15 -21.89
C ARG A 229 41.92 16.19 -20.78
N GLN A 230 41.48 17.39 -21.16
CA GLN A 230 41.05 18.44 -20.24
C GLN A 230 39.54 18.57 -20.37
N HIS A 231 38.81 18.23 -19.30
CA HIS A 231 37.37 18.10 -19.33
C HIS A 231 36.76 18.31 -17.93
N LEU A 232 35.48 18.68 -17.87
CA LEU A 232 34.68 18.90 -16.67
C LEU A 232 34.48 17.58 -15.90
N GLN A 233 35.05 17.47 -14.71
CA GLN A 233 34.85 16.32 -13.83
C GLN A 233 33.48 16.38 -13.16
N ASP A 234 33.14 17.54 -12.58
CA ASP A 234 31.92 17.71 -11.78
C ASP A 234 31.41 19.15 -11.86
N LEU A 235 30.10 19.31 -11.66
CA LEU A 235 29.40 20.59 -11.61
C LEU A 235 28.40 20.56 -10.45
N ALA A 236 28.44 21.56 -9.57
CA ALA A 236 27.41 21.76 -8.55
C ALA A 236 26.77 23.13 -8.73
N VAL A 237 25.46 23.15 -8.98
CA VAL A 237 24.65 24.34 -9.19
C VAL A 237 23.75 24.56 -7.98
N ARG A 238 23.74 25.78 -7.44
CA ARG A 238 22.81 26.20 -6.38
C ARG A 238 22.07 27.44 -6.87
N ALA A 239 20.75 27.35 -7.01
CA ALA A 239 19.91 28.42 -7.53
C ALA A 239 18.81 28.75 -6.52
N ALA A 240 18.93 29.88 -5.82
CA ALA A 240 18.06 30.25 -4.72
C ALA A 240 16.90 31.17 -5.17
N ALA A 241 15.83 31.23 -4.37
CA ALA A 241 14.64 32.00 -4.72
C ALA A 241 14.87 33.52 -4.86
N ASP A 242 15.97 34.06 -4.32
CA ASP A 242 16.35 35.47 -4.46
C ASP A 242 17.06 35.79 -5.79
N GLY A 243 17.21 34.81 -6.69
CA GLY A 243 17.89 34.94 -7.96
C GLY A 243 19.40 34.69 -7.89
N SER A 244 19.94 34.28 -6.74
CA SER A 244 21.34 33.88 -6.63
C SER A 244 21.58 32.57 -7.37
N LEU A 245 22.60 32.56 -8.25
CA LEU A 245 23.07 31.39 -8.97
C LEU A 245 24.55 31.18 -8.67
N GLU A 246 24.87 30.10 -7.97
CA GLU A 246 26.23 29.68 -7.66
C GLU A 246 26.59 28.43 -8.48
N LEU A 247 27.80 28.41 -9.00
CA LEU A 247 28.38 27.28 -9.71
C LEU A 247 29.75 26.95 -9.14
N ASP A 248 29.90 25.73 -8.65
CA ASP A 248 31.18 25.08 -8.39
C ASP A 248 31.49 24.15 -9.57
N ALA A 249 32.71 24.21 -10.11
CA ALA A 249 33.14 23.36 -11.21
C ALA A 249 34.49 22.71 -10.91
N GLU A 250 34.61 21.44 -11.27
CA GLU A 250 35.86 20.69 -11.24
C GLU A 250 36.26 20.31 -12.66
N VAL A 251 37.54 20.48 -13.02
CA VAL A 251 38.07 20.22 -14.35
C VAL A 251 39.31 19.34 -14.24
N VAL A 252 39.29 18.17 -14.88
CA VAL A 252 40.45 17.30 -15.03
C VAL A 252 41.51 17.99 -15.88
N CYS A 253 42.77 17.92 -15.43
CA CYS A 253 43.93 18.42 -16.13
C CYS A 253 44.93 17.27 -16.36
N SER A 254 45.51 17.15 -17.55
CA SER A 254 46.52 16.11 -17.80
C SER A 254 47.91 16.46 -17.26
N SER A 255 48.26 17.75 -17.19
CA SER A 255 49.58 18.21 -16.72
C SER A 255 49.55 19.70 -16.32
N GLY A 256 48.67 20.08 -15.40
CA GLY A 256 48.43 21.50 -15.09
C GLY A 256 47.28 22.12 -15.89
N LEU A 257 46.69 23.20 -15.36
CA LEU A 257 45.74 24.07 -16.06
C LEU A 257 46.49 24.85 -17.12
N THR A 258 46.14 24.63 -18.39
CA THR A 258 46.78 25.30 -19.53
C THR A 258 45.73 25.95 -20.40
N GLY A 259 45.66 27.29 -20.34
CA GLY A 259 44.86 28.11 -21.24
C GLY A 259 43.37 27.80 -21.34
N CYS A 260 42.79 27.08 -20.37
CA CYS A 260 41.36 26.76 -20.40
C CYS A 260 40.52 27.85 -19.72
N ALA A 261 39.35 28.14 -20.30
CA ALA A 261 38.34 29.03 -19.74
C ALA A 261 36.99 28.34 -19.69
N LEU A 262 36.27 28.53 -18.59
CA LEU A 262 34.91 28.00 -18.41
C LEU A 262 33.90 29.12 -18.62
N GLN A 263 33.05 28.99 -19.64
CA GLN A 263 32.02 29.96 -19.98
C GLN A 263 30.63 29.40 -19.64
N CYS A 264 29.80 30.20 -18.98
CA CYS A 264 28.45 29.82 -18.58
C CYS A 264 27.42 30.79 -19.16
N ARG A 265 26.31 30.27 -19.69
CA ARG A 265 25.17 31.04 -20.19
C ARG A 265 23.85 30.46 -19.70
N LEU A 266 23.00 31.29 -19.11
CA LEU A 266 21.70 30.90 -18.59
C LEU A 266 20.59 31.36 -19.54
N TYR A 267 19.66 30.47 -19.88
CA TYR A 267 18.56 30.73 -20.79
C TYR A 267 17.18 30.48 -20.17
N ASP A 268 16.22 31.38 -20.46
CA ASP A 268 14.76 31.14 -20.33
C ASP A 268 14.18 30.96 -21.74
N GLY A 269 13.90 29.71 -22.11
CA GLY A 269 13.61 29.38 -23.50
C GLY A 269 14.76 29.78 -24.42
N ALA A 270 14.50 30.69 -25.37
CA ALA A 270 15.53 31.21 -26.29
C ALA A 270 16.25 32.47 -25.77
N ALA A 271 15.80 33.08 -24.67
CA ALA A 271 16.35 34.33 -24.16
C ALA A 271 17.55 34.06 -23.24
N GLU A 272 18.70 34.65 -23.56
CA GLU A 272 19.90 34.63 -22.69
C GLU A 272 19.74 35.65 -21.55
N LEU A 273 19.75 35.19 -20.30
CA LEU A 273 19.57 36.03 -19.11
C LEU A 273 20.88 36.40 -18.42
N ALA A 274 21.88 35.52 -18.50
CA ALA A 274 23.19 35.75 -17.90
C ALA A 274 24.28 35.08 -18.73
N ASN A 275 25.45 35.71 -18.75
CA ASN A 275 26.64 35.25 -19.46
C ASN A 275 27.88 35.60 -18.66
N PHE A 276 28.57 34.60 -18.12
CA PHE A 276 29.67 34.81 -17.18
C PHE A 276 30.74 33.74 -17.32
N ALA A 277 31.99 34.12 -17.05
CA ALA A 277 33.11 33.18 -16.97
C ALA A 277 33.30 32.71 -15.53
N VAL A 278 33.75 31.48 -15.35
CA VAL A 278 34.17 30.94 -14.06
C VAL A 278 35.70 30.90 -14.02
N PRO A 279 36.35 31.68 -13.15
CA PRO A 279 37.79 31.60 -12.97
C PRO A 279 38.22 30.21 -12.49
N LEU A 280 39.15 29.58 -13.21
CA LEU A 280 39.71 28.28 -12.84
C LEU A 280 41.05 28.46 -12.13
N HIS A 281 41.25 27.67 -11.07
CA HIS A 281 42.46 27.64 -10.27
C HIS A 281 42.98 26.20 -10.16
N GLN A 282 44.28 26.01 -10.38
CA GLN A 282 44.89 24.69 -10.20
C GLN A 282 44.83 24.27 -8.73
N ARG A 283 44.26 23.09 -8.44
CA ARG A 283 44.19 22.52 -7.10
C ARG A 283 45.27 21.46 -6.87
N THR A 284 45.43 20.55 -7.83
CA THR A 284 46.49 19.52 -7.87
C THR A 284 47.00 19.44 -9.30
N ASN A 285 48.09 18.74 -9.61
CA ASN A 285 48.55 18.60 -11.02
C ASN A 285 47.49 18.03 -11.99
N SER A 286 46.53 17.26 -11.46
CA SER A 286 45.49 16.59 -12.23
C SER A 286 44.10 17.25 -12.16
N LEU A 287 43.93 18.31 -11.36
CA LEU A 287 42.62 18.91 -11.11
C LEU A 287 42.70 20.43 -10.96
N ALA A 288 41.83 21.14 -11.68
CA ALA A 288 41.51 22.54 -11.47
C ALA A 288 40.09 22.68 -10.92
N VAL A 289 39.84 23.75 -10.15
CA VAL A 289 38.54 24.06 -9.56
C VAL A 289 38.17 25.51 -9.86
N GLY A 290 36.89 25.78 -10.01
CA GLY A 290 36.36 27.12 -10.18
C GLY A 290 35.09 27.32 -9.37
N ARG A 291 34.89 28.55 -8.90
CA ARG A 291 33.66 28.97 -8.23
C ARG A 291 33.25 30.32 -8.76
N GLN A 292 31.97 30.48 -9.07
CA GLN A 292 31.40 31.77 -9.43
C GLN A 292 29.97 31.87 -8.90
N ALA A 293 29.63 33.05 -8.39
CA ALA A 293 28.26 33.42 -8.02
C ALA A 293 27.82 34.62 -8.85
N VAL A 294 26.58 34.60 -9.35
CA VAL A 294 25.94 35.70 -10.07
C VAL A 294 24.53 35.90 -9.56
N SER A 295 23.99 37.11 -9.73
CA SER A 295 22.60 37.43 -9.41
C SER A 295 21.80 37.60 -10.70
N VAL A 296 20.66 36.90 -10.79
CA VAL A 296 19.72 36.96 -11.90
C VAL A 296 18.42 37.57 -11.38
N PRO A 297 18.14 38.85 -11.64
CA PRO A 297 16.96 39.51 -11.09
C PRO A 297 15.67 39.03 -11.76
N GLY A 298 14.59 38.92 -10.98
CA GLY A 298 13.25 38.62 -11.52
C GLY A 298 13.07 37.19 -12.03
N VAL A 299 13.77 36.21 -11.43
CA VAL A 299 13.59 34.79 -11.76
C VAL A 299 12.17 34.30 -11.50
N LYS A 300 11.70 33.40 -12.33
CA LYS A 300 10.52 32.57 -12.09
C LYS A 300 10.96 31.41 -11.20
N LEU A 301 10.22 31.18 -10.12
CA LEU A 301 10.57 30.15 -9.15
C LEU A 301 10.08 28.78 -9.62
N TRP A 302 10.82 27.75 -9.23
CA TRP A 302 10.42 26.36 -9.40
C TRP A 302 9.59 25.89 -8.18
N SER A 303 8.47 25.24 -8.44
CA SER A 303 7.68 24.48 -7.46
C SER A 303 6.97 23.31 -8.16
N SER A 304 6.33 22.41 -7.40
CA SER A 304 5.53 21.34 -8.00
C SER A 304 4.28 21.88 -8.73
N GLU A 305 3.80 23.05 -8.36
CA GLU A 305 2.65 23.70 -9.00
C GLU A 305 3.04 24.48 -10.27
N ALA A 306 4.25 25.05 -10.27
CA ALA A 306 4.80 25.84 -11.36
C ALA A 306 6.28 25.43 -11.61
N PRO A 307 6.54 24.35 -12.37
CA PRO A 307 7.88 23.79 -12.56
C PRO A 307 8.72 24.58 -13.57
N HIS A 308 8.96 25.87 -13.30
CA HIS A 308 9.76 26.71 -14.18
C HIS A 308 11.24 26.32 -14.16
N LEU A 309 11.78 26.00 -15.34
CA LEU A 309 13.14 25.50 -15.52
C LEU A 309 13.92 26.29 -16.57
N TYR A 310 15.13 26.68 -16.22
CA TYR A 310 16.11 27.35 -17.06
C TYR A 310 17.11 26.35 -17.64
N SER A 311 17.80 26.74 -18.72
CA SER A 311 18.93 25.98 -19.28
C SER A 311 20.24 26.69 -18.96
N LEU A 312 21.12 26.06 -18.17
CA LEU A 312 22.48 26.53 -17.91
C LEU A 312 23.46 25.79 -18.81
N LEU A 313 23.90 26.46 -19.88
CA LEU A 313 24.93 25.97 -20.79
C LEU A 313 26.32 26.30 -20.22
N VAL A 314 27.09 25.26 -19.91
CA VAL A 314 28.47 25.33 -19.42
C VAL A 314 29.40 24.82 -20.52
N SER A 315 30.37 25.63 -20.94
CA SER A 315 31.28 25.31 -22.04
C SER A 315 32.72 25.50 -21.63
N LEU A 316 33.52 24.44 -21.78
CA LEU A 316 34.96 24.49 -21.60
C LEU A 316 35.61 24.88 -22.93
N ARG A 317 36.51 25.87 -22.88
CA ARG A 317 37.23 26.39 -24.05
C ARG A 317 38.73 26.27 -23.82
N ASP A 318 39.47 25.98 -24.88
CA ASP A 318 40.93 25.90 -24.88
C ASP A 318 41.61 27.28 -24.98
N ASP A 319 42.94 27.27 -25.10
CA ASP A 319 43.80 28.45 -25.18
C ASP A 319 43.60 29.29 -26.46
N LYS A 320 42.96 28.71 -27.47
CA LYS A 320 42.57 29.37 -28.72
C LYS A 320 41.11 29.81 -28.70
N ALA A 321 40.46 29.73 -27.53
CA ALA A 321 39.04 29.99 -27.31
C ALA A 321 38.10 29.05 -28.08
N LEU A 322 38.62 27.93 -28.60
CA LEU A 322 37.82 26.89 -29.24
C LEU A 322 37.14 26.05 -28.15
N MET A 323 35.86 25.75 -28.33
CA MET A 323 35.13 24.93 -27.38
C MET A 323 35.57 23.47 -27.50
N THR A 324 35.90 22.87 -26.35
CA THR A 324 36.32 21.47 -26.23
C THR A 324 35.17 20.59 -25.78
N GLU A 325 34.29 21.09 -24.92
CA GLU A 325 33.06 20.41 -24.54
C GLU A 325 31.99 21.37 -24.00
N ALA A 326 30.73 20.94 -24.09
CA ALA A 326 29.58 21.66 -23.58
C ALA A 326 28.60 20.73 -22.84
N VAL A 327 28.06 21.21 -21.73
CA VAL A 327 27.05 20.55 -20.89
C VAL A 327 25.89 21.53 -20.71
N CYS A 328 24.65 21.03 -20.70
CA CYS A 328 23.48 21.84 -20.32
C CYS A 328 22.78 21.21 -19.13
N LEU A 329 22.71 21.95 -18.02
CA LEU A 329 21.96 21.55 -16.82
C LEU A 329 20.60 22.27 -16.79
N ARG A 330 19.57 21.61 -16.26
CA ARG A 330 18.29 22.26 -15.95
C ARG A 330 18.39 22.89 -14.57
N VAL A 331 17.92 24.13 -14.44
CA VAL A 331 18.02 24.91 -13.21
C VAL A 331 16.63 25.39 -12.81
N GLY A 332 16.19 25.05 -11.61
CA GLY A 332 15.00 25.60 -10.97
C GLY A 332 15.41 26.49 -9.81
N PHE A 333 15.09 27.78 -9.86
CA PHE A 333 15.36 28.69 -8.75
C PHE A 333 14.38 28.43 -7.61
N ARG A 334 14.89 27.97 -6.47
CA ARG A 334 14.07 27.71 -5.28
C ARG A 334 14.92 27.68 -4.01
N THR A 335 14.29 27.87 -2.86
CA THR A 335 14.93 27.69 -1.55
C THR A 335 14.12 26.71 -0.71
N VAL A 336 14.75 25.67 -0.19
CA VAL A 336 14.17 24.76 0.82
C VAL A 336 14.82 25.09 2.16
N GLU A 337 14.02 25.28 3.20
CA GLU A 337 14.52 25.53 4.54
C GLU A 337 13.57 24.94 5.59
N ILE A 338 14.10 24.60 6.76
CA ILE A 338 13.28 24.43 7.96
C ILE A 338 13.47 25.68 8.81
N ARG A 339 12.39 26.42 9.02
CA ARG A 339 12.39 27.63 9.85
C ARG A 339 11.21 27.59 10.79
N GLN A 340 11.45 27.91 12.06
CA GLN A 340 10.42 27.87 13.11
C GLN A 340 9.67 26.53 13.18
N GLY A 341 10.40 25.43 12.98
CA GLY A 341 9.84 24.08 12.99
C GLY A 341 8.90 23.75 11.83
N ARG A 342 8.98 24.48 10.71
CA ARG A 342 8.21 24.22 9.49
C ARG A 342 9.14 24.03 8.30
N LEU A 343 8.87 23.02 7.48
CA LEU A 343 9.45 22.86 6.15
C LEU A 343 8.83 23.87 5.20
N LEU A 344 9.67 24.69 4.59
CA LEU A 344 9.28 25.76 3.69
C LEU A 344 9.90 25.55 2.30
N LEU A 345 9.16 25.93 1.26
CA LEU A 345 9.67 26.14 -0.09
C LEU A 345 9.38 27.58 -0.51
N ASN A 346 10.43 28.30 -0.92
CA ASN A 346 10.31 29.70 -1.38
C ASN A 346 9.61 30.60 -0.34
N GLY A 347 9.74 30.27 0.95
CA GLY A 347 9.10 30.96 2.07
C GLY A 347 7.65 30.56 2.36
N SER A 348 7.05 29.63 1.59
CA SER A 348 5.71 29.07 1.86
C SER A 348 5.80 27.73 2.59
N GLU A 349 4.91 27.49 3.55
CA GLU A 349 4.82 26.23 4.30
C GLU A 349 4.24 25.13 3.43
N LEU A 350 4.95 24.00 3.35
CA LEU A 350 4.50 22.89 2.52
C LEU A 350 3.54 21.96 3.27
N THR A 351 2.54 21.46 2.56
CA THR A 351 1.86 20.21 2.94
C THR A 351 2.16 19.14 1.89
N LEU A 352 2.94 18.13 2.28
CA LEU A 352 3.33 17.04 1.41
C LEU A 352 2.19 16.02 1.27
N ARG A 353 1.62 15.97 0.07
CA ARG A 353 0.64 15.00 -0.40
C ARG A 353 1.42 13.96 -1.20
N GLY A 354 2.08 13.05 -0.48
CA GLY A 354 3.11 12.17 -1.02
C GLY A 354 2.65 10.72 -1.22
N VAL A 355 3.42 9.98 -2.01
CA VAL A 355 3.35 8.52 -2.14
C VAL A 355 4.75 7.91 -2.25
N ASN A 356 4.96 6.72 -1.68
CA ASN A 356 6.18 5.93 -1.88
C ASN A 356 6.12 5.21 -3.23
N ARG A 357 7.24 5.13 -3.95
CA ARG A 357 7.29 4.47 -5.26
C ARG A 357 8.55 3.60 -5.40
N HIS A 358 8.33 2.30 -5.58
CA HIS A 358 9.34 1.37 -6.10
C HIS A 358 9.49 1.48 -7.63
N GLU A 359 10.70 1.22 -8.16
CA GLU A 359 10.90 1.02 -9.60
C GLU A 359 10.43 -0.38 -10.03
N HIS A 360 9.14 -0.53 -10.31
CA HIS A 360 8.55 -1.81 -10.73
C HIS A 360 7.83 -1.75 -12.08
N HIS A 361 8.13 -2.71 -12.95
CA HIS A 361 7.44 -2.98 -14.21
C HIS A 361 6.97 -4.43 -14.25
N GLN A 362 5.68 -4.65 -14.47
CA GLN A 362 5.01 -5.94 -14.44
C GLN A 362 5.59 -7.00 -15.39
N LEU A 363 6.24 -6.58 -16.49
CA LEU A 363 6.93 -7.47 -17.45
C LEU A 363 8.45 -7.53 -17.31
N ARG A 364 9.07 -6.53 -16.65
CA ARG A 364 10.52 -6.28 -16.75
C ARG A 364 11.19 -6.04 -15.39
N GLY A 365 10.46 -6.22 -14.29
CA GLY A 365 10.98 -6.06 -12.94
C GLY A 365 11.48 -4.64 -12.72
N HIS A 366 12.77 -4.51 -12.39
CA HIS A 366 13.39 -3.22 -12.06
C HIS A 366 13.84 -2.42 -13.29
N VAL A 367 13.50 -2.85 -14.51
CA VAL A 367 13.74 -2.07 -15.75
C VAL A 367 12.47 -1.31 -16.12
N VAL A 368 12.34 -0.09 -15.60
CA VAL A 368 11.20 0.80 -15.86
C VAL A 368 11.53 1.74 -17.02
N ASP A 369 10.61 1.88 -17.98
CA ASP A 369 10.80 2.79 -19.13
C ASP A 369 10.23 4.20 -18.87
N ARG A 370 10.58 5.12 -19.77
CA ARG A 370 10.13 6.51 -19.75
C ARG A 370 8.61 6.67 -19.76
N GLU A 371 7.88 5.90 -20.56
CA GLU A 371 6.43 6.00 -20.69
C GLU A 371 5.74 5.60 -19.37
N SER A 372 6.21 4.53 -18.73
CA SER A 372 5.77 4.12 -17.40
C SER A 372 6.04 5.22 -16.36
N MET A 373 7.24 5.80 -16.34
CA MET A 373 7.57 6.92 -15.42
C MET A 373 6.70 8.16 -15.65
N VAL A 374 6.47 8.54 -16.90
CA VAL A 374 5.58 9.67 -17.25
C VAL A 374 4.13 9.38 -16.84
N THR A 375 3.68 8.14 -17.02
CA THR A 375 2.34 7.70 -16.62
C THR A 375 2.18 7.78 -15.11
N ASP A 376 3.16 7.27 -14.35
CA ASP A 376 3.19 7.35 -12.89
C ASP A 376 3.05 8.82 -12.44
N ILE A 377 3.91 9.71 -12.94
CA ILE A 377 3.92 11.13 -12.55
C ILE A 377 2.60 11.83 -12.92
N ARG A 378 2.06 11.59 -14.12
CA ARG A 378 0.79 12.18 -14.54
C ARG A 378 -0.37 11.74 -13.65
N LEU A 379 -0.50 10.44 -13.40
CA LEU A 379 -1.56 9.91 -12.55
C LEU A 379 -1.43 10.44 -11.11
N MET A 380 -0.21 10.57 -10.57
CA MET A 380 0.02 11.23 -9.28
C MET A 380 -0.53 12.66 -9.28
N LYS A 381 -0.15 13.47 -10.26
CA LYS A 381 -0.60 14.89 -10.37
C LYS A 381 -2.12 14.99 -10.50
N GLN A 382 -2.73 14.16 -11.34
CA GLN A 382 -4.18 14.10 -11.58
C GLN A 382 -4.99 13.65 -10.36
N ASN A 383 -4.33 13.02 -9.38
CA ASN A 383 -4.91 12.55 -8.13
C ASN A 383 -4.41 13.31 -6.90
N SER A 384 -4.05 14.59 -7.08
CA SER A 384 -3.71 15.54 -6.02
C SER A 384 -2.40 15.27 -5.27
N PHE A 385 -1.52 14.41 -5.78
CA PHE A 385 -0.18 14.27 -5.22
C PHE A 385 0.74 15.41 -5.68
N ASN A 386 1.59 15.88 -4.77
CA ASN A 386 2.64 16.86 -5.06
C ASN A 386 4.05 16.36 -4.74
N ALA A 387 4.18 15.16 -4.15
CA ALA A 387 5.45 14.61 -3.72
C ALA A 387 5.56 13.10 -3.96
N VAL A 388 6.79 12.61 -4.09
CA VAL A 388 7.13 11.18 -4.17
C VAL A 388 8.38 10.89 -3.36
N ARG A 389 8.40 9.74 -2.66
CA ARG A 389 9.60 9.20 -2.00
C ARG A 389 10.14 8.04 -2.81
N CYS A 390 11.45 8.04 -3.09
CA CYS A 390 12.12 6.97 -3.83
C CYS A 390 12.41 5.78 -2.91
N ALA A 391 11.39 4.99 -2.61
CA ALA A 391 11.46 3.82 -1.73
C ALA A 391 12.22 2.67 -2.40
N HIS A 392 13.35 2.17 -1.90
CA HIS A 392 14.21 2.73 -0.83
C HIS A 392 15.65 2.86 -1.34
N TYR A 393 15.79 3.59 -2.43
CA TYR A 393 17.04 3.73 -3.16
C TYR A 393 16.96 4.84 -4.21
N PRO A 394 18.11 5.28 -4.75
CA PRO A 394 18.12 6.26 -5.83
C PRO A 394 17.57 5.64 -7.12
N ASN A 395 16.57 6.28 -7.72
CA ASN A 395 15.97 5.89 -8.99
C ASN A 395 16.89 6.23 -10.18
N ASP A 396 16.46 5.83 -11.39
CA ASP A 396 17.10 6.27 -12.64
C ASP A 396 17.07 7.80 -12.75
N THR A 397 18.13 8.41 -13.28
CA THR A 397 18.21 9.88 -13.33
C THR A 397 17.12 10.50 -14.21
N LEU A 398 16.61 9.74 -15.18
CA LEU A 398 15.45 10.13 -15.99
C LEU A 398 14.20 10.41 -15.12
N PHE A 399 14.01 9.72 -14.00
CA PHE A 399 12.86 9.96 -13.13
C PHE A 399 12.92 11.36 -12.50
N TYR A 400 14.09 11.79 -12.00
CA TYR A 400 14.23 13.14 -11.43
C TYR A 400 14.11 14.23 -12.51
N GLU A 401 14.65 14.00 -13.72
CA GLU A 401 14.45 14.91 -14.85
C GLU A 401 12.97 15.09 -15.17
N LEU A 402 12.18 14.00 -15.15
CA LEU A 402 10.74 14.06 -15.36
C LEU A 402 10.02 14.74 -14.20
N CYS A 403 10.44 14.53 -12.94
CA CYS A 403 9.88 15.24 -11.78
C CYS A 403 10.18 16.74 -11.82
N ASP A 404 11.36 17.14 -12.29
CA ASP A 404 11.70 18.55 -12.51
C ASP A 404 10.77 19.19 -13.54
N GLU A 405 10.53 18.49 -14.66
CA GLU A 405 9.79 18.98 -15.82
C GLU A 405 8.27 18.98 -15.60
N LEU A 406 7.73 17.93 -14.97
CA LEU A 406 6.30 17.72 -14.74
C LEU A 406 5.82 18.26 -13.38
N GLY A 407 6.75 18.57 -12.47
CA GLY A 407 6.49 19.22 -11.19
C GLY A 407 6.05 18.27 -10.09
N LEU A 408 7.00 17.54 -9.49
CA LEU A 408 6.83 16.79 -8.24
C LEU A 408 8.01 17.06 -7.30
N TYR A 409 7.71 17.18 -6.01
CA TYR A 409 8.73 17.17 -4.97
C TYR A 409 9.25 15.76 -4.75
N VAL A 410 10.55 15.61 -4.58
CA VAL A 410 11.19 14.30 -4.39
C VAL A 410 11.90 14.24 -3.04
N VAL A 411 11.66 13.15 -2.32
CA VAL A 411 12.56 12.66 -1.27
C VAL A 411 13.44 11.61 -1.93
N ASP A 412 14.74 11.89 -2.03
CA ASP A 412 15.71 10.98 -2.63
C ASP A 412 16.49 10.25 -1.54
N GLU A 413 16.56 8.92 -1.64
CA GLU A 413 16.93 8.03 -0.55
C GLU A 413 18.13 7.17 -0.89
N ALA A 414 19.08 7.05 0.04
CA ALA A 414 20.20 6.15 -0.13
C ALA A 414 19.73 4.69 -0.17
N ASN A 415 20.40 3.86 -0.99
CA ASN A 415 20.16 2.42 -1.07
C ASN A 415 20.73 1.70 0.17
N ILE A 416 20.14 1.92 1.35
CA ILE A 416 20.59 1.37 2.63
C ILE A 416 19.34 0.89 3.36
N GLU A 417 19.16 -0.43 3.41
CA GLU A 417 18.14 -1.11 4.21
C GLU A 417 18.67 -2.45 4.70
N SER A 418 18.51 -2.71 6.00
CA SER A 418 19.01 -3.95 6.63
C SER A 418 17.96 -4.47 7.61
N HIS A 419 16.72 -4.59 7.16
CA HIS A 419 15.56 -4.87 8.00
C HIS A 419 15.69 -6.23 8.72
N GLY A 420 16.23 -7.25 8.05
CA GLY A 420 16.51 -8.57 8.60
C GLY A 420 17.60 -8.60 9.68
N MET A 421 18.22 -7.46 10.01
CA MET A 421 19.13 -7.31 11.14
C MET A 421 18.38 -6.84 12.38
N ASP A 422 18.72 -7.42 13.54
CA ASP A 422 18.27 -6.90 14.83
C ASP A 422 18.79 -5.47 15.05
N PHE A 423 17.86 -4.52 15.25
CA PHE A 423 18.17 -3.10 15.41
C PHE A 423 18.81 -2.72 16.76
N ASN A 424 18.97 -3.68 17.68
CA ASN A 424 19.73 -3.46 18.91
C ASN A 424 21.13 -2.89 18.59
N TRP A 425 21.56 -1.93 19.41
CA TRP A 425 22.74 -1.09 19.15
C TRP A 425 24.06 -1.87 19.01
N ASP A 426 24.15 -3.05 19.60
CA ASP A 426 25.30 -3.96 19.52
C ASP A 426 25.25 -4.91 18.31
N LYS A 427 24.14 -4.93 17.56
CA LYS A 427 23.93 -5.80 16.40
C LYS A 427 23.72 -5.03 15.09
N THR A 428 22.95 -3.94 15.11
CA THR A 428 22.62 -3.15 13.91
C THR A 428 23.86 -2.74 13.12
N LEU A 429 23.80 -2.88 11.78
CA LEU A 429 24.87 -2.48 10.88
C LEU A 429 25.07 -0.95 10.86
N GLY A 430 24.04 -0.19 11.22
CA GLY A 430 24.13 1.27 11.41
C GLY A 430 25.12 1.68 12.52
N ASN A 431 25.52 0.75 13.40
CA ASN A 431 26.45 0.99 14.49
C ASN A 431 27.72 0.10 14.48
N LYS A 432 28.03 -0.55 13.36
CA LYS A 432 29.22 -1.40 13.18
C LYS A 432 30.26 -0.69 12.33
N GLU A 433 31.46 -0.45 12.87
CA GLU A 433 32.48 0.35 12.17
C GLU A 433 32.97 -0.28 10.87
N GLU A 434 32.98 -1.62 10.79
CA GLU A 434 33.32 -2.37 9.59
C GLU A 434 32.35 -2.13 8.40
N TRP A 435 31.17 -1.56 8.66
CA TRP A 435 30.18 -1.16 7.64
C TRP A 435 30.19 0.36 7.33
N ASP A 436 31.07 1.15 7.96
CA ASP A 436 31.15 2.61 7.78
C ASP A 436 31.40 2.99 6.31
N ALA A 437 32.35 2.30 5.66
CA ALA A 437 32.70 2.54 4.26
C ALA A 437 31.51 2.28 3.33
N ALA A 438 30.73 1.23 3.57
CA ALA A 438 29.56 0.88 2.76
C ALA A 438 28.45 1.94 2.88
N HIS A 439 28.10 2.37 4.10
CA HIS A 439 27.11 3.42 4.31
C HIS A 439 27.56 4.75 3.67
N MET A 440 28.81 5.15 3.92
CA MET A 440 29.35 6.40 3.38
C MET A 440 29.44 6.38 1.85
N ALA A 441 29.84 5.26 1.24
CA ALA A 441 29.92 5.16 -0.22
C ALA A 441 28.55 5.33 -0.88
N ARG A 442 27.51 4.65 -0.37
CA ARG A 442 26.14 4.74 -0.87
C ARG A 442 25.61 6.18 -0.77
N VAL A 443 25.74 6.82 0.40
CA VAL A 443 25.30 8.21 0.61
C VAL A 443 26.05 9.21 -0.27
N ARG A 444 27.39 9.09 -0.36
CA ARG A 444 28.18 10.02 -1.18
C ARG A 444 27.83 9.92 -2.66
N ARG A 445 27.70 8.70 -3.18
CA ARG A 445 27.52 8.49 -4.62
C ARG A 445 26.20 9.08 -5.12
N TYR A 446 25.10 8.89 -4.40
CA TYR A 446 23.80 9.38 -4.88
C TYR A 446 23.66 10.89 -4.71
N VAL A 447 24.08 11.46 -3.55
CA VAL A 447 24.09 12.92 -3.36
C VAL A 447 24.94 13.60 -4.42
N GLU A 448 26.13 13.06 -4.75
CA GLU A 448 26.95 13.65 -5.80
C GLU A 448 26.33 13.53 -7.19
N ARG A 449 25.64 12.43 -7.51
CA ARG A 449 24.91 12.25 -8.77
C ARG A 449 23.76 13.25 -8.90
N ASP A 450 23.02 13.46 -7.82
CA ASP A 450 21.66 14.01 -7.87
C ASP A 450 21.54 15.45 -7.35
N LYS A 451 22.61 16.02 -6.78
CA LYS A 451 22.65 17.36 -6.15
C LYS A 451 22.03 18.52 -6.93
N ASN A 452 21.99 18.43 -8.27
CA ASN A 452 21.54 19.50 -9.16
C ASN A 452 20.05 19.45 -9.49
N PHE A 453 19.32 18.37 -9.17
CA PHE A 453 17.90 18.27 -9.50
C PHE A 453 17.04 19.19 -8.60
N PRO A 454 16.32 20.18 -9.16
CA PRO A 454 15.39 21.00 -8.40
C PRO A 454 14.17 20.23 -7.90
N SER A 455 13.85 19.03 -8.35
CA SER A 455 12.73 18.26 -7.76
C SER A 455 13.03 17.75 -6.35
N ILE A 456 14.29 17.38 -6.08
CA ILE A 456 14.72 16.81 -4.81
C ILE A 456 14.68 17.89 -3.73
N ILE A 457 13.80 17.79 -2.74
CA ILE A 457 13.72 18.77 -1.64
C ILE A 457 14.28 18.24 -0.33
N ILE A 458 14.37 16.92 -0.17
CA ILE A 458 14.81 16.26 1.07
C ILE A 458 15.75 15.10 0.69
N TRP A 459 16.83 14.94 1.46
CA TRP A 459 17.68 13.76 1.40
C TRP A 459 17.29 12.75 2.49
N SER A 460 17.18 11.47 2.16
CA SER A 460 16.96 10.40 3.14
C SER A 460 18.19 9.48 3.27
N LEU A 461 18.56 9.13 4.50
CA LEU A 461 19.78 8.32 4.76
C LEU A 461 19.61 6.82 4.51
N GLY A 462 18.39 6.35 4.27
CA GLY A 462 18.02 4.94 4.12
C GLY A 462 16.67 4.64 4.75
N ASN A 463 16.34 3.36 4.84
CA ASN A 463 15.11 2.83 5.44
C ASN A 463 15.46 1.70 6.42
N GLU A 464 14.74 1.58 7.53
CA GLU A 464 14.76 0.40 8.44
C GLU A 464 16.12 -0.29 8.61
N ALA A 465 17.18 0.49 8.86
CA ALA A 465 18.57 0.01 8.96
C ALA A 465 19.15 0.14 10.38
N GLY A 466 18.27 0.30 11.38
CA GLY A 466 18.63 0.67 12.75
C GLY A 466 19.33 2.04 12.84
N ASN A 467 19.96 2.36 13.96
CA ASN A 467 20.67 3.65 14.11
C ASN A 467 22.06 3.46 14.68
N GLY A 468 22.94 4.44 14.49
CA GLY A 468 24.28 4.39 15.07
C GLY A 468 25.29 5.29 14.39
N ILE A 469 26.57 5.06 14.72
CA ILE A 469 27.67 5.93 14.30
C ILE A 469 27.77 6.12 12.78
N ASN A 470 27.40 5.11 11.99
CA ASN A 470 27.48 5.18 10.53
C ASN A 470 26.45 6.20 9.99
N HIS A 471 25.22 6.19 10.51
CA HIS A 471 24.18 7.17 10.16
C HIS A 471 24.52 8.58 10.66
N HIS A 472 25.12 8.71 11.85
CA HIS A 472 25.61 10.00 12.34
C HIS A 472 26.70 10.59 11.43
N ARG A 473 27.64 9.74 10.97
CA ARG A 473 28.72 10.17 10.07
C ARG A 473 28.21 10.56 8.69
N THR A 474 27.28 9.80 8.11
CA THR A 474 26.67 10.14 6.82
C THR A 474 25.85 11.41 6.91
N TYR A 475 25.02 11.58 7.95
CA TYR A 475 24.30 12.83 8.23
C TYR A 475 25.25 14.04 8.29
N MET A 476 26.31 13.96 9.11
CA MET A 476 27.25 15.08 9.27
C MET A 476 28.07 15.36 8.00
N TRP A 477 28.35 14.36 7.17
CA TRP A 477 28.95 14.58 5.86
C TRP A 477 27.97 15.32 4.94
N LEU A 478 26.73 14.86 4.87
CA LEU A 478 25.70 15.40 3.99
C LEU A 478 25.37 16.85 4.35
N LYS A 479 25.15 17.18 5.63
CA LYS A 479 24.91 18.56 6.10
C LYS A 479 26.04 19.53 5.74
N ARG A 480 27.29 19.04 5.66
CA ARG A 480 28.45 19.85 5.22
C ARG A 480 28.54 19.97 3.70
N ARG A 481 28.10 18.94 2.97
CA ARG A 481 28.20 18.88 1.51
C ARG A 481 27.09 19.65 0.80
N ASP A 482 25.87 19.53 1.30
CA ASP A 482 24.69 20.21 0.78
C ASP A 482 23.87 20.85 1.91
N PRO A 483 24.07 22.15 2.17
CA PRO A 483 23.23 22.88 3.13
C PRO A 483 21.90 23.34 2.54
N THR A 484 21.63 23.09 1.25
CA THR A 484 20.43 23.62 0.55
C THR A 484 19.18 22.77 0.76
N ARG A 485 19.31 21.62 1.42
CA ARG A 485 18.22 20.67 1.66
C ARG A 485 18.29 20.09 3.09
N PRO A 486 17.14 19.85 3.76
CA PRO A 486 17.07 19.05 4.97
C PRO A 486 17.37 17.56 4.72
N VAL A 487 17.71 16.87 5.81
CA VAL A 487 17.94 15.43 5.84
C VAL A 487 16.90 14.76 6.73
N GLN A 488 16.34 13.65 6.29
CA GLN A 488 15.48 12.79 7.08
C GLN A 488 16.10 11.40 7.28
N TYR A 489 15.75 10.76 8.39
CA TYR A 489 15.95 9.33 8.60
C TYR A 489 14.97 8.89 9.68
N GLU A 490 14.05 7.99 9.35
CA GLU A 490 12.99 7.56 10.26
C GLU A 490 13.59 6.89 11.50
N HIS A 491 14.51 5.96 11.25
CA HIS A 491 15.16 5.17 12.30
C HIS A 491 16.19 5.97 13.10
N ALA A 492 16.23 7.31 12.99
CA ALA A 492 17.02 8.19 13.87
C ALA A 492 16.47 8.24 15.32
N ARG A 493 16.23 7.06 15.90
CA ARG A 493 15.69 6.84 17.23
C ARG A 493 16.79 6.85 18.28
N TRP A 494 16.41 7.23 19.50
CA TRP A 494 17.31 7.21 20.63
C TRP A 494 17.63 5.78 21.07
N ARG A 495 18.89 5.51 21.47
CA ARG A 495 19.39 4.16 21.83
C ARG A 495 18.56 3.39 22.85
N THR A 496 17.85 4.07 23.74
CA THR A 496 17.05 3.43 24.81
C THR A 496 15.58 3.31 24.47
N ASP A 497 15.19 3.57 23.23
CA ASP A 497 13.81 3.46 22.72
C ASP A 497 13.76 2.39 21.60
N PRO A 498 14.09 1.12 21.88
CA PRO A 498 14.19 0.08 20.85
C PRO A 498 12.82 -0.44 20.39
N ASP A 499 11.76 -0.22 21.16
CA ASP A 499 10.44 -0.77 20.87
C ASP A 499 9.62 0.19 20.00
N TRP A 500 9.15 -0.32 18.85
CA TRP A 500 8.28 0.44 17.95
C TRP A 500 6.86 0.60 18.54
N ASN A 501 6.62 1.69 19.26
CA ASN A 501 5.29 2.02 19.80
C ASN A 501 4.64 3.17 19.02
N THR A 502 3.71 2.83 18.13
CA THR A 502 2.98 3.78 17.27
C THR A 502 1.97 4.67 18.00
N ASP A 503 1.77 4.52 19.32
CA ASP A 503 0.90 5.39 20.11
C ASP A 503 1.66 6.37 21.02
N ASN A 504 2.99 6.28 21.06
CA ASN A 504 3.85 7.21 21.80
C ASN A 504 4.68 8.10 20.87
N ILE A 505 5.01 9.30 21.36
CA ILE A 505 5.94 10.19 20.67
C ILE A 505 7.35 9.78 21.08
N GLU A 506 8.15 9.45 20.07
CA GLU A 506 9.48 8.90 20.24
C GLU A 506 10.50 10.00 20.52
N ARG A 507 11.62 9.59 21.14
CA ARG A 507 12.79 10.44 21.22
C ARG A 507 13.63 10.27 19.96
N MET A 508 13.70 11.34 19.19
CA MET A 508 14.56 11.41 18.01
C MET A 508 15.98 11.85 18.37
N ASP A 509 16.96 11.19 17.78
CA ASP A 509 18.37 11.53 17.83
C ASP A 509 18.67 12.72 16.90
N ALA A 510 19.92 13.20 16.89
CA ALA A 510 20.33 14.42 16.21
C ALA A 510 20.54 14.26 14.69
N ASN A 511 20.56 13.03 14.18
CA ASN A 511 20.85 12.70 12.77
C ASN A 511 19.62 12.73 11.84
N THR A 512 18.63 13.58 12.16
CA THR A 512 17.50 13.89 11.28
C THR A 512 16.99 15.31 11.56
N ASP A 513 16.67 16.06 10.50
CA ASP A 513 16.06 17.40 10.59
C ASP A 513 14.52 17.35 10.70
N ILE A 514 13.91 16.21 10.34
CA ILE A 514 12.46 15.99 10.26
C ILE A 514 12.08 14.83 11.18
N TYR A 515 11.00 14.97 11.96
CA TYR A 515 10.43 13.82 12.66
C TYR A 515 9.53 13.06 11.70
N CYS A 516 9.92 11.85 11.30
CA CYS A 516 9.36 11.25 10.11
C CYS A 516 8.88 9.80 10.29
N PRO A 517 8.00 9.51 11.26
CA PRO A 517 7.61 8.14 11.61
C PRO A 517 6.92 7.39 10.47
N MET A 518 6.97 6.06 10.51
CA MET A 518 6.12 5.18 9.71
C MET A 518 4.84 4.80 10.48
N TYR A 519 3.71 4.71 9.77
CA TYR A 519 2.41 4.21 10.26
C TYR A 519 1.97 4.72 11.65
N PRO A 520 2.16 6.01 12.03
CA PRO A 520 1.64 6.49 13.29
C PRO A 520 0.10 6.49 13.25
N SER A 521 -0.56 6.23 14.37
CA SER A 521 -2.02 6.44 14.43
C SER A 521 -2.35 7.94 14.32
N HIS A 522 -3.55 8.29 13.83
CA HIS A 522 -4.03 9.68 13.85
C HIS A 522 -3.99 10.30 15.27
N LYS A 523 -4.14 9.47 16.33
CA LYS A 523 -3.98 9.88 17.73
C LYS A 523 -2.55 10.28 18.06
N LYS A 524 -1.53 9.55 17.57
CA LYS A 524 -0.11 9.92 17.74
C LYS A 524 0.20 11.23 17.04
N LEU A 525 -0.35 11.44 15.83
CA LEU A 525 -0.20 12.70 15.11
C LEU A 525 -0.83 13.86 15.88
N GLU A 526 -2.07 13.72 16.34
CA GLU A 526 -2.76 14.75 17.11
C GLU A 526 -1.99 15.09 18.38
N LYS A 527 -1.49 14.09 19.10
CA LYS A 527 -0.64 14.28 20.28
C LYS A 527 0.64 15.07 19.96
N TYR A 528 1.26 14.83 18.80
CA TYR A 528 2.44 15.60 18.38
C TYR A 528 2.06 17.05 18.09
N GLY A 529 0.96 17.27 17.37
CA GLY A 529 0.39 18.60 17.14
C GLY A 529 0.10 19.34 18.45
N GLU A 530 -0.55 18.70 19.42
CA GLU A 530 -0.85 19.30 20.73
C GLU A 530 0.39 19.72 21.52
N LEU A 531 1.49 18.97 21.39
CA LEU A 531 2.73 19.24 22.13
C LEU A 531 3.61 20.30 21.46
N TYR A 532 3.63 20.35 20.13
CA TYR A 532 4.66 21.08 19.37
C TYR A 532 4.11 22.15 18.43
N GLU A 533 2.79 22.34 18.36
CA GLU A 533 2.22 23.46 17.60
C GLU A 533 2.71 24.81 18.16
N GLY A 534 3.16 25.70 17.26
CA GLY A 534 3.82 26.96 17.62
C GLY A 534 5.22 26.87 18.25
N ASP A 535 5.79 25.67 18.49
CA ASP A 535 7.16 25.54 18.98
C ASP A 535 8.18 25.71 17.85
N VAL A 536 8.97 26.78 17.93
CA VAL A 536 9.99 27.14 16.91
C VAL A 536 11.18 26.18 16.89
N HIS A 537 11.35 25.35 17.92
CA HIS A 537 12.40 24.34 18.03
C HIS A 537 11.91 22.93 17.68
N ALA A 538 10.61 22.75 17.45
CA ALA A 538 10.07 21.49 16.96
C ALA A 538 10.66 21.15 15.59
N ARG A 539 10.68 19.86 15.28
CA ARG A 539 10.92 19.40 13.91
C ARG A 539 9.55 19.30 13.23
N PRO A 540 9.43 19.62 11.95
CA PRO A 540 8.20 19.31 11.23
C PRO A 540 7.97 17.79 11.26
N LEU A 541 6.71 17.37 11.41
CA LEU A 541 6.33 15.97 11.30
C LEU A 541 5.84 15.67 9.89
N ILE A 542 6.57 14.80 9.19
CA ILE A 542 6.22 14.33 7.83
C ILE A 542 6.38 12.81 7.84
N MET A 543 5.29 12.07 7.73
CA MET A 543 5.34 10.60 7.78
C MET A 543 6.05 10.06 6.55
N VAL A 544 7.13 9.29 6.71
CA VAL A 544 7.77 8.64 5.54
C VAL A 544 6.87 7.57 4.94
N GLU A 545 6.01 6.94 5.75
CA GLU A 545 4.98 5.99 5.34
C GLU A 545 3.74 6.11 6.22
N TYR A 546 2.55 6.06 5.62
CA TYR A 546 1.28 5.94 6.32
C TYR A 546 0.22 5.37 5.39
N ALA A 547 -0.95 5.00 5.94
CA ALA A 547 -2.10 4.54 5.18
C ALA A 547 -1.76 3.40 4.21
N HIS A 548 -1.36 2.24 4.75
CA HIS A 548 -0.93 1.07 3.97
C HIS A 548 -2.03 0.60 3.01
N ALA A 549 -1.78 0.65 1.69
CA ALA A 549 -2.77 0.47 0.63
C ALA A 549 -2.85 -0.97 0.08
N MET A 550 -2.44 -1.97 0.87
CA MET A 550 -2.53 -3.39 0.51
C MET A 550 -3.96 -3.86 0.28
N GLY A 551 -4.23 -4.35 -0.92
CA GLY A 551 -5.54 -4.85 -1.30
C GLY A 551 -6.64 -3.79 -1.18
N ASN A 552 -7.71 -4.10 -0.43
CA ASN A 552 -8.86 -3.22 -0.25
C ASN A 552 -8.70 -2.50 1.09
N SER A 553 -8.10 -1.31 1.05
CA SER A 553 -7.58 -0.61 2.22
C SER A 553 -7.88 0.89 2.16
N LEU A 554 -7.03 1.72 2.77
CA LEU A 554 -7.13 3.18 2.86
C LEU A 554 -8.38 3.67 3.61
N GLY A 555 -8.91 2.85 4.51
CA GLY A 555 -9.91 3.24 5.50
C GLY A 555 -9.31 4.19 6.54
N ALA A 556 -10.16 5.08 7.07
CA ALA A 556 -9.79 6.15 8.00
C ALA A 556 -8.79 7.20 7.43
N PHE A 557 -8.66 7.28 6.10
CA PHE A 557 -7.74 8.22 5.46
C PHE A 557 -8.14 9.68 5.68
N LYS A 558 -9.45 9.96 5.76
CA LYS A 558 -9.98 11.30 6.03
C LYS A 558 -9.54 11.80 7.42
N GLU A 559 -9.52 10.93 8.41
CA GLU A 559 -9.21 11.20 9.81
C GLU A 559 -7.75 11.61 9.98
N TYR A 560 -6.83 10.99 9.22
CA TYR A 560 -5.45 11.46 9.12
C TYR A 560 -5.38 12.93 8.69
N TRP A 561 -6.06 13.25 7.58
CA TRP A 561 -5.99 14.58 6.99
C TRP A 561 -6.75 15.63 7.79
N ASP A 562 -7.84 15.27 8.46
CA ASP A 562 -8.51 16.16 9.41
C ASP A 562 -7.56 16.60 10.53
N VAL A 563 -6.73 15.68 11.05
CA VAL A 563 -5.70 15.98 12.06
C VAL A 563 -4.53 16.78 11.47
N ILE A 564 -4.04 16.41 10.29
CA ILE A 564 -2.95 17.13 9.60
C ILE A 564 -3.34 18.60 9.38
N TYR A 565 -4.55 18.87 8.89
CA TYR A 565 -5.02 20.23 8.66
C TYR A 565 -5.35 21.04 9.93
N LYS A 566 -5.28 20.41 11.11
CA LYS A 566 -5.51 21.07 12.40
C LYS A 566 -4.25 21.72 12.97
N TYR A 567 -3.06 21.25 12.60
CA TYR A 567 -1.78 21.66 13.18
C TYR A 567 -0.73 21.89 12.09
N ASP A 568 -0.17 23.09 12.01
CA ASP A 568 0.82 23.47 10.99
C ASP A 568 2.13 22.67 11.12
N VAL A 569 2.47 22.16 12.32
CA VAL A 569 3.66 21.30 12.50
C VAL A 569 3.52 19.93 11.81
N LEU A 570 2.30 19.51 11.49
CA LEU A 570 2.00 18.27 10.78
C LEU A 570 1.93 18.57 9.27
N GLN A 571 2.96 18.21 8.52
CA GLN A 571 3.12 18.64 7.13
C GLN A 571 2.85 17.51 6.11
N GLY A 572 2.00 16.55 6.48
CA GLY A 572 1.57 15.45 5.63
C GLY A 572 2.47 14.22 5.68
N GLY A 573 2.66 13.56 4.55
CA GLY A 573 3.45 12.33 4.46
C GLY A 573 3.28 11.58 3.14
N PHE A 574 3.80 10.35 3.09
CA PHE A 574 3.81 9.52 1.88
C PHE A 574 3.02 8.22 2.08
N ILE A 575 1.99 8.00 1.25
CA ILE A 575 1.19 6.76 1.28
C ILE A 575 2.08 5.58 0.89
N TRP A 576 1.91 4.42 1.54
CA TRP A 576 2.54 3.16 1.13
C TRP A 576 1.53 2.26 0.39
N ASP A 577 1.63 2.04 -0.92
CA ASP A 577 2.56 2.65 -1.87
C ASP A 577 1.90 2.92 -3.24
N TRP A 578 2.69 3.29 -4.25
CA TRP A 578 2.16 3.68 -5.56
C TRP A 578 1.60 2.49 -6.34
N VAL A 579 2.40 1.43 -6.55
CA VAL A 579 2.09 0.38 -7.54
C VAL A 579 2.29 -1.01 -6.96
N ASP A 580 1.29 -1.88 -7.16
CA ASP A 580 1.40 -3.30 -6.83
C ASP A 580 2.60 -3.92 -7.56
N GLN A 581 3.52 -4.56 -6.81
CA GLN A 581 4.70 -5.20 -7.40
C GLN A 581 4.36 -6.58 -8.02
N GLY A 582 3.18 -6.73 -8.63
CA GLY A 582 2.78 -7.97 -9.30
C GLY A 582 3.51 -8.18 -10.63
N LEU A 583 3.92 -9.42 -10.91
CA LEU A 583 4.54 -9.82 -12.17
C LEU A 583 3.53 -10.49 -13.10
N GLU A 584 3.54 -10.16 -14.38
CA GLU A 584 2.65 -10.82 -15.33
C GLU A 584 3.14 -12.25 -15.60
N THR A 585 2.26 -13.23 -15.42
CA THR A 585 2.50 -14.61 -15.87
C THR A 585 1.18 -15.31 -16.19
N GLN A 586 1.25 -16.60 -16.53
CA GLN A 586 0.10 -17.44 -16.75
C GLN A 586 0.02 -18.56 -15.72
N LYS A 587 -1.19 -18.82 -15.23
CA LYS A 587 -1.51 -19.95 -14.37
C LYS A 587 -2.83 -20.54 -14.85
N ASN A 588 -2.87 -21.87 -14.99
CA ASN A 588 -4.03 -22.59 -15.54
C ASN A 588 -4.54 -22.04 -16.90
N GLY A 589 -3.62 -21.54 -17.74
CA GLY A 589 -3.95 -20.94 -19.05
C GLY A 589 -4.60 -19.55 -18.98
N LYS A 590 -4.68 -18.93 -17.80
CA LYS A 590 -5.18 -17.57 -17.59
C LYS A 590 -4.05 -16.64 -17.18
N LYS A 591 -4.12 -15.38 -17.62
CA LYS A 591 -3.19 -14.33 -17.20
C LYS A 591 -3.44 -13.97 -15.73
N ILE A 592 -2.37 -13.88 -14.95
CA ILE A 592 -2.40 -13.49 -13.54
C ILE A 592 -1.36 -12.41 -13.25
N TRP A 593 -1.54 -11.73 -12.12
CA TRP A 593 -0.51 -10.92 -11.47
C TRP A 593 0.11 -11.77 -10.36
N ALA A 594 1.24 -12.41 -10.65
CA ALA A 594 1.96 -13.23 -9.70
C ALA A 594 2.62 -12.40 -8.59
N PHE A 595 2.66 -12.98 -7.41
CA PHE A 595 3.33 -12.44 -6.21
C PHE A 595 4.22 -13.54 -5.61
N GLY A 596 4.76 -13.32 -4.40
CA GLY A 596 5.59 -14.31 -3.72
C GLY A 596 4.93 -15.69 -3.65
N SER A 597 5.73 -16.75 -3.81
CA SER A 597 5.32 -18.17 -3.95
C SER A 597 4.86 -18.65 -5.33
N ASP A 598 4.56 -17.77 -6.29
CA ASP A 598 4.22 -18.22 -7.66
C ASP A 598 5.46 -18.62 -8.49
N PHE A 599 6.66 -18.29 -8.01
CA PHE A 599 7.94 -18.63 -8.63
C PHE A 599 8.80 -19.48 -7.69
N GLY A 600 9.72 -20.26 -8.27
CA GLY A 600 10.61 -21.15 -7.52
C GLY A 600 9.97 -22.48 -7.12
N GLY A 601 10.56 -23.14 -6.12
CA GLY A 601 10.08 -24.39 -5.52
C GLY A 601 9.41 -24.19 -4.15
N LYS A 602 8.86 -25.27 -3.58
CA LYS A 602 8.12 -25.26 -2.30
C LYS A 602 8.88 -24.65 -1.11
N ASP A 603 10.21 -24.75 -1.12
CA ASP A 603 11.11 -24.28 -0.05
C ASP A 603 11.72 -22.89 -0.37
N THR A 604 11.21 -22.21 -1.40
CA THR A 604 11.63 -20.84 -1.75
C THR A 604 11.13 -19.88 -0.67
N PRO A 605 12.01 -19.07 -0.05
CA PRO A 605 11.62 -18.06 0.92
C PRO A 605 10.56 -17.12 0.32
N THR A 606 9.51 -16.83 1.08
CA THR A 606 8.45 -15.95 0.59
C THR A 606 7.57 -15.33 1.67
N ASP A 607 7.20 -14.06 1.45
CA ASP A 607 6.17 -13.33 2.22
C ASP A 607 4.87 -13.11 1.40
N LEU A 608 4.63 -13.98 0.41
CA LEU A 608 3.38 -14.07 -0.34
C LEU A 608 3.00 -12.76 -1.06
N ASN A 609 1.78 -12.27 -0.86
CA ASN A 609 1.25 -11.09 -1.53
C ASN A 609 1.58 -9.77 -0.82
N PHE A 610 2.48 -9.75 0.17
CA PHE A 610 2.85 -8.54 0.90
C PHE A 610 3.53 -7.46 0.01
N CYS A 611 3.88 -7.80 -1.24
CA CYS A 611 4.35 -6.86 -2.25
C CYS A 611 3.24 -6.16 -3.06
N ILE A 612 1.97 -6.39 -2.73
CA ILE A 612 0.78 -5.88 -3.44
C ILE A 612 0.13 -4.77 -2.61
N ASN A 613 0.78 -3.61 -2.61
CA ASN A 613 0.48 -2.48 -1.70
C ASN A 613 -0.02 -1.22 -2.42
N GLY A 614 -0.33 -1.30 -3.70
CA GLY A 614 -0.45 -0.15 -4.59
C GLY A 614 -1.79 0.57 -4.59
N LEU A 615 -1.72 1.89 -4.70
CA LEU A 615 -2.84 2.72 -5.16
C LEU A 615 -3.24 2.41 -6.61
N VAL A 616 -2.32 1.86 -7.40
CA VAL A 616 -2.58 1.32 -8.75
C VAL A 616 -2.11 -0.13 -8.89
N GLN A 617 -2.80 -0.89 -9.75
CA GLN A 617 -2.43 -2.25 -10.14
C GLN A 617 -1.11 -2.26 -10.94
N PRO A 618 -0.50 -3.44 -11.21
CA PRO A 618 0.80 -3.50 -11.89
C PRO A 618 0.83 -2.82 -13.26
N ASP A 619 -0.31 -2.77 -13.95
CA ASP A 619 -0.53 -2.09 -15.24
C ASP A 619 -0.97 -0.63 -15.13
N ARG A 620 -0.85 -0.02 -13.94
CA ARG A 620 -1.23 1.36 -13.59
C ARG A 620 -2.74 1.62 -13.60
N LYS A 621 -3.58 0.59 -13.65
CA LYS A 621 -5.02 0.75 -13.45
C LYS A 621 -5.30 1.20 -12.00
N PRO A 622 -6.06 2.29 -11.77
CA PRO A 622 -6.42 2.73 -10.42
C PRO A 622 -7.16 1.66 -9.61
N ASN A 623 -6.70 1.42 -8.38
CA ASN A 623 -7.53 0.78 -7.36
C ASN A 623 -8.50 1.83 -6.77
N PRO A 624 -9.72 1.45 -6.30
CA PRO A 624 -10.74 2.39 -5.84
C PRO A 624 -10.28 3.39 -4.77
N HIS A 625 -9.36 2.99 -3.90
CA HIS A 625 -8.82 3.87 -2.85
C HIS A 625 -7.99 5.05 -3.38
N LEU A 626 -7.50 5.03 -4.63
CA LEU A 626 -6.84 6.19 -5.23
C LEU A 626 -7.80 7.39 -5.31
N PHE A 627 -9.07 7.14 -5.59
CA PHE A 627 -10.08 8.20 -5.64
C PHE A 627 -10.35 8.81 -4.27
N GLU A 628 -10.27 8.02 -3.19
CA GLU A 628 -10.35 8.51 -1.82
C GLU A 628 -9.17 9.45 -1.51
N ALA A 629 -7.95 9.03 -1.88
CA ALA A 629 -6.76 9.86 -1.76
C ALA A 629 -6.94 11.20 -2.50
N LYS A 630 -7.38 11.15 -3.78
CA LYS A 630 -7.66 12.35 -4.59
C LYS A 630 -8.62 13.30 -3.90
N LYS A 631 -9.75 12.79 -3.40
CA LYS A 631 -10.81 13.60 -2.77
C LYS A 631 -10.36 14.23 -1.46
N VAL A 632 -9.70 13.46 -0.60
CA VAL A 632 -9.27 13.94 0.73
C VAL A 632 -8.12 14.95 0.62
N MET A 633 -7.21 14.77 -0.34
CA MET A 633 -6.03 15.62 -0.52
C MET A 633 -6.25 16.83 -1.46
N GLN A 634 -7.42 16.96 -2.09
CA GLN A 634 -7.66 17.99 -3.12
C GLN A 634 -7.27 19.41 -2.67
N PHE A 635 -6.70 20.19 -3.61
CA PHE A 635 -6.17 21.53 -3.34
C PHE A 635 -7.25 22.61 -3.19
N VAL A 636 -8.50 22.31 -3.56
CA VAL A 636 -9.62 23.22 -3.38
C VAL A 636 -10.66 22.55 -2.51
N THR A 637 -10.98 23.16 -1.38
CA THR A 637 -11.99 22.62 -0.46
C THR A 637 -13.18 23.56 -0.34
N TYR A 638 -14.34 22.98 -0.07
CA TYR A 638 -15.57 23.72 0.08
C TYR A 638 -16.18 23.47 1.45
N ARG A 639 -16.78 24.51 2.04
CA ARG A 639 -17.50 24.39 3.31
C ARG A 639 -18.87 25.05 3.19
N ALA A 640 -19.91 24.34 3.63
CA ALA A 640 -21.25 24.90 3.76
C ALA A 640 -21.27 25.99 4.84
N VAL A 641 -21.78 27.18 4.50
CA VAL A 641 -21.93 28.31 5.44
C VAL A 641 -23.41 28.57 5.70
N ASP A 642 -24.19 28.76 4.63
CA ASP A 642 -25.66 28.82 4.67
C ASP A 642 -26.21 28.27 3.34
N LEU A 643 -26.49 26.97 3.32
CA LEU A 643 -27.01 26.29 2.13
C LEU A 643 -28.42 26.75 1.75
N ALA A 644 -29.22 27.28 2.68
CA ALA A 644 -30.55 27.80 2.38
C ALA A 644 -30.47 29.09 1.53
N SER A 645 -29.46 29.91 1.78
CA SER A 645 -29.17 31.12 0.98
C SER A 645 -28.17 30.88 -0.17
N GLY A 646 -27.64 29.66 -0.29
CA GLY A 646 -26.65 29.25 -1.29
C GLY A 646 -25.23 29.74 -1.00
N ILE A 647 -24.88 30.03 0.25
CA ILE A 647 -23.57 30.57 0.63
C ILE A 647 -22.63 29.42 1.02
N ILE A 648 -21.49 29.35 0.35
CA ILE A 648 -20.40 28.42 0.66
C ILE A 648 -19.07 29.17 0.75
N GLU A 649 -18.12 28.63 1.51
CA GLU A 649 -16.72 29.03 1.51
C GLU A 649 -15.94 28.15 0.52
N VAL A 650 -15.15 28.77 -0.36
CA VAL A 650 -14.15 28.11 -1.21
C VAL A 650 -12.77 28.46 -0.65
N ARG A 651 -11.98 27.44 -0.34
CA ARG A 651 -10.61 27.61 0.19
C ARG A 651 -9.59 27.09 -0.81
N ASN A 652 -8.59 27.93 -1.07
CA ASN A 652 -7.41 27.60 -1.84
C ASN A 652 -6.35 27.00 -0.92
N ARG A 653 -5.90 25.77 -1.20
CA ARG A 653 -4.80 25.07 -0.51
C ARG A 653 -3.59 24.82 -1.42
N TYR A 654 -3.53 25.49 -2.58
CA TYR A 654 -2.29 25.65 -3.31
C TYR A 654 -1.34 26.55 -2.53
N ASP A 655 -0.04 26.26 -2.66
CA ASP A 655 1.05 26.94 -1.99
C ASP A 655 1.49 28.20 -2.77
N PHE A 656 1.32 28.20 -4.10
CA PHE A 656 1.81 29.27 -5.00
C PHE A 656 0.76 29.77 -6.00
N LEU A 657 -0.18 28.92 -6.43
CA LEU A 657 -1.19 29.30 -7.43
C LEU A 657 -2.42 30.01 -6.85
N THR A 658 -2.94 30.99 -7.59
CA THR A 658 -4.31 31.50 -7.40
C THR A 658 -5.32 30.60 -8.10
N LEU A 659 -6.61 30.68 -7.76
CA LEU A 659 -7.65 29.85 -8.39
C LEU A 659 -8.04 30.22 -9.83
N GLN A 660 -7.37 31.19 -10.47
CA GLN A 660 -7.73 31.66 -11.83
C GLN A 660 -7.60 30.59 -12.92
N HIS A 661 -6.70 29.62 -12.70
CA HIS A 661 -6.47 28.49 -13.61
C HIS A 661 -7.62 27.47 -13.61
N LEU A 662 -8.60 27.62 -12.72
CA LEU A 662 -9.76 26.73 -12.59
C LEU A 662 -11.05 27.39 -13.08
N GLU A 663 -11.98 26.55 -13.51
CA GLU A 663 -13.38 26.89 -13.74
C GLU A 663 -14.25 26.19 -12.69
N PHE A 664 -15.16 26.94 -12.09
CA PHE A 664 -16.05 26.47 -11.03
C PHE A 664 -17.47 26.30 -11.55
N SER A 665 -18.11 25.20 -11.17
CA SER A 665 -19.48 24.90 -11.56
C SER A 665 -20.29 24.33 -10.40
N TRP A 666 -21.61 24.39 -10.52
CA TRP A 666 -22.55 23.79 -9.59
C TRP A 666 -23.62 22.99 -10.34
N GLN A 667 -24.16 21.97 -9.68
CA GLN A 667 -25.27 21.17 -10.16
C GLN A 667 -26.25 20.88 -9.02
N ILE A 668 -27.54 20.89 -9.33
CA ILE A 668 -28.60 20.38 -8.45
C ILE A 668 -29.15 19.11 -9.08
N SER A 669 -29.22 18.05 -8.29
CA SER A 669 -29.85 16.80 -8.69
C SER A 669 -31.01 16.42 -7.78
N GLN A 670 -32.11 15.99 -8.36
CA GLN A 670 -33.26 15.40 -7.67
C GLN A 670 -33.20 13.89 -7.87
N ASN A 671 -33.00 13.15 -6.78
CA ASN A 671 -32.85 11.68 -6.81
C ASN A 671 -31.80 11.21 -7.82
N GLY A 672 -30.67 11.93 -7.89
CA GLY A 672 -29.56 11.65 -8.81
C GLY A 672 -29.74 12.17 -10.23
N LEU A 673 -30.94 12.64 -10.61
CA LEU A 673 -31.17 13.27 -11.92
C LEU A 673 -30.86 14.77 -11.84
N VAL A 674 -29.90 15.25 -12.63
CA VAL A 674 -29.54 16.67 -12.69
C VAL A 674 -30.70 17.49 -13.25
N THR A 675 -31.24 18.42 -12.46
CA THR A 675 -32.34 19.31 -12.86
C THR A 675 -31.86 20.72 -13.19
N ASN A 676 -30.76 21.16 -12.58
CA ASN A 676 -30.20 22.48 -12.79
C ASN A 676 -28.67 22.41 -12.71
N SER A 677 -28.00 23.30 -13.44
CA SER A 677 -26.55 23.44 -13.37
C SER A 677 -26.15 24.85 -13.82
N GLY A 678 -24.97 25.29 -13.42
CA GLY A 678 -24.42 26.56 -13.87
C GLY A 678 -22.94 26.71 -13.58
N LYS A 679 -22.33 27.72 -14.19
CA LYS A 679 -20.98 28.17 -13.84
C LYS A 679 -21.04 29.17 -12.69
N LEU A 680 -20.01 29.15 -11.85
CA LEU A 680 -19.78 30.17 -10.83
C LEU A 680 -18.88 31.27 -11.42
N PRO A 681 -18.83 32.47 -10.83
CA PRO A 681 -17.85 33.49 -11.19
C PRO A 681 -16.42 32.92 -11.15
N GLY A 682 -15.54 33.42 -12.03
CA GLY A 682 -14.12 33.07 -11.94
C GLY A 682 -13.54 33.58 -10.62
N LEU A 683 -12.83 32.71 -9.91
CA LEU A 683 -12.24 33.02 -8.60
C LEU A 683 -10.76 33.38 -8.78
N SER A 684 -10.28 34.35 -8.01
CA SER A 684 -8.87 34.75 -7.98
C SER A 684 -8.27 34.64 -6.58
N THR A 685 -8.86 33.79 -5.73
CA THR A 685 -8.42 33.55 -4.35
C THR A 685 -6.93 33.22 -4.31
N GLY A 686 -6.17 33.95 -3.49
CA GLY A 686 -4.73 33.72 -3.34
C GLY A 686 -4.40 32.39 -2.65
N PRO A 687 -3.14 31.93 -2.72
CA PRO A 687 -2.66 30.77 -1.96
C PRO A 687 -3.05 30.83 -0.48
N HIS A 688 -3.48 29.70 0.08
CA HIS A 688 -3.95 29.55 1.48
C HIS A 688 -5.14 30.45 1.91
N GLN A 689 -5.73 31.22 0.99
CA GLN A 689 -6.88 32.09 1.30
C GLN A 689 -8.22 31.38 1.06
N ALA A 690 -9.29 32.00 1.54
CA ALA A 690 -10.65 31.55 1.30
C ALA A 690 -11.56 32.73 0.93
N GLU A 691 -12.61 32.44 0.17
CA GLU A 691 -13.65 33.41 -0.20
C GLU A 691 -15.04 32.82 -0.11
N TYR A 692 -16.04 33.67 0.14
CA TYR A 692 -17.44 33.26 0.23
C TYR A 692 -18.13 33.52 -1.10
N ILE A 693 -18.75 32.49 -1.66
CA ILE A 693 -19.52 32.61 -2.90
C ILE A 693 -20.98 32.29 -2.65
N ARG A 694 -21.85 32.98 -3.40
CA ARG A 694 -23.28 32.71 -3.43
C ARG A 694 -23.63 31.97 -4.71
N ILE A 695 -24.09 30.74 -4.53
CA ILE A 695 -24.65 29.91 -5.59
C ILE A 695 -26.06 30.42 -5.90
N PRO A 696 -26.41 30.65 -7.18
CA PRO A 696 -27.74 31.07 -7.58
C PRO A 696 -28.71 29.88 -7.53
N LEU A 697 -29.04 29.43 -6.32
CA LEU A 697 -29.95 28.31 -6.11
C LEU A 697 -31.38 28.65 -6.60
N PRO A 698 -32.06 27.72 -7.30
CA PRO A 698 -33.48 27.89 -7.59
C PRO A 698 -34.30 27.89 -6.29
N GLN A 699 -35.50 28.50 -6.30
CA GLN A 699 -36.42 28.36 -5.18
C GLN A 699 -36.84 26.90 -5.03
N LEU A 700 -36.25 26.21 -4.05
CA LEU A 700 -36.64 24.86 -3.66
C LEU A 700 -37.88 24.97 -2.77
N ASN A 701 -39.06 24.68 -3.31
CA ASN A 701 -40.28 24.57 -2.51
C ASN A 701 -40.64 23.10 -2.29
N ALA A 702 -41.18 22.77 -1.11
CA ALA A 702 -41.56 21.40 -0.74
C ALA A 702 -42.60 20.77 -1.70
N ALA A 703 -43.31 21.59 -2.48
CA ALA A 703 -44.28 21.16 -3.47
C ALA A 703 -43.67 20.63 -4.78
N ILE A 704 -42.44 21.05 -5.15
CA ILE A 704 -41.70 20.58 -6.33
C ILE A 704 -40.95 19.27 -6.03
N ALA A 705 -40.52 19.05 -4.79
CA ALA A 705 -39.78 17.86 -4.40
C ALA A 705 -40.67 16.59 -4.41
N GLY A 706 -41.91 16.67 -3.94
CA GLY A 706 -42.69 15.46 -3.69
C GLY A 706 -42.16 14.68 -2.47
N PRO A 707 -42.89 13.65 -1.99
CA PRO A 707 -42.66 13.08 -0.66
C PRO A 707 -41.38 12.25 -0.50
N ARG A 708 -40.69 11.89 -1.58
CA ARG A 708 -39.50 11.01 -1.57
C ARG A 708 -38.30 11.59 -2.31
N CYS A 709 -38.24 12.91 -2.46
CA CYS A 709 -37.18 13.54 -3.21
C CYS A 709 -36.03 14.00 -2.34
N GLU A 710 -34.85 13.47 -2.66
CA GLU A 710 -33.56 13.96 -2.20
C GLU A 710 -33.00 14.96 -3.20
N VAL A 711 -32.70 16.17 -2.71
CA VAL A 711 -32.08 17.22 -3.53
C VAL A 711 -30.64 17.37 -3.11
N HIS A 712 -29.69 17.11 -4.00
CA HIS A 712 -28.26 17.31 -3.75
C HIS A 712 -27.72 18.51 -4.52
N LEU A 713 -26.82 19.25 -3.89
CA LEU A 713 -25.97 20.26 -4.52
C LEU A 713 -24.57 19.69 -4.68
N LEU A 714 -24.07 19.64 -5.91
CA LEU A 714 -22.67 19.37 -6.25
C LEU A 714 -22.00 20.68 -6.65
N VAL A 715 -20.79 20.92 -6.16
CA VAL A 715 -19.91 22.00 -6.63
C VAL A 715 -18.59 21.38 -7.05
N SER A 716 -18.07 21.79 -8.20
CA SER A 716 -16.85 21.22 -8.79
C SER A 716 -15.92 22.32 -9.29
N ALA A 717 -14.61 22.05 -9.24
CA ALA A 717 -13.56 22.80 -9.92
C ALA A 717 -12.89 21.92 -10.97
N CYS A 718 -12.77 22.45 -12.18
CA CYS A 718 -12.13 21.78 -13.31
C CYS A 718 -11.01 22.66 -13.88
N MET A 719 -10.04 22.04 -14.53
CA MET A 719 -8.99 22.76 -15.26
C MET A 719 -9.61 23.59 -16.38
N ARG A 720 -9.30 24.89 -16.42
CA ARG A 720 -9.81 25.80 -17.45
C ARG A 720 -9.24 25.50 -18.83
N GLU A 721 -7.95 25.19 -18.88
CA GLU A 721 -7.19 24.90 -20.09
C GLU A 721 -6.27 23.69 -19.83
N ALA A 722 -5.89 22.98 -20.89
CA ALA A 722 -4.91 21.90 -20.79
C ALA A 722 -3.53 22.46 -20.43
N GLY A 723 -2.80 21.78 -19.55
CA GLY A 723 -1.49 22.25 -19.10
C GLY A 723 -0.82 21.30 -18.11
N GLY A 724 0.50 21.16 -18.24
CA GLY A 724 1.29 20.26 -17.40
C GLY A 724 0.84 18.80 -17.57
N CYS A 725 0.28 18.22 -16.51
CA CYS A 725 -0.23 16.85 -16.47
C CYS A 725 -1.75 16.73 -16.62
N PHE A 726 -2.47 17.83 -16.88
CA PHE A 726 -3.92 17.86 -16.87
C PHE A 726 -4.51 18.25 -18.22
N GLU A 727 -5.68 17.69 -18.51
CA GLU A 727 -6.49 18.04 -19.68
C GLU A 727 -7.52 19.14 -19.35
N ALA A 728 -7.95 19.88 -20.37
CA ALA A 728 -9.01 20.88 -20.21
C ALA A 728 -10.33 20.22 -19.78
N GLY A 729 -10.99 20.77 -18.77
CA GLY A 729 -12.23 20.21 -18.21
C GLY A 729 -12.02 19.05 -17.23
N GLU A 730 -10.78 18.64 -16.96
CA GLU A 730 -10.49 17.62 -15.95
C GLU A 730 -10.86 18.13 -14.55
N GLU A 731 -11.63 17.34 -13.80
CA GLU A 731 -12.08 17.70 -12.46
C GLU A 731 -10.98 17.43 -11.42
N VAL A 732 -10.59 18.47 -10.69
CA VAL A 732 -9.51 18.44 -9.69
C VAL A 732 -10.02 18.50 -8.26
N ALA A 733 -11.25 18.99 -8.06
CA ALA A 733 -11.87 19.05 -6.74
C ALA A 733 -13.40 19.12 -6.86
N TRP A 734 -14.10 18.57 -5.88
CA TRP A 734 -15.55 18.73 -5.76
C TRP A 734 -16.02 18.63 -4.32
N GLU A 735 -17.27 19.02 -4.05
CA GLU A 735 -17.99 18.71 -2.81
C GLU A 735 -19.50 18.59 -3.07
N GLN A 736 -20.19 17.76 -2.28
CA GLN A 736 -21.63 17.53 -2.40
C GLN A 736 -22.36 17.65 -1.05
N TRP A 737 -23.53 18.28 -1.05
CA TRP A 737 -24.40 18.37 0.13
C TRP A 737 -25.83 17.96 -0.20
N LEU A 738 -26.51 17.35 0.78
CA LEU A 738 -27.95 17.12 0.75
C LEU A 738 -28.67 18.40 1.20
N LEU A 739 -29.51 18.97 0.33
CA LEU A 739 -30.29 20.19 0.60
C LEU A 739 -31.69 19.88 1.15
N VAL A 740 -32.30 18.79 0.69
CA VAL A 740 -33.64 18.37 1.11
C VAL A 740 -33.60 16.92 1.53
N HIS A 741 -33.93 16.67 2.80
CA HIS A 741 -34.09 15.32 3.34
C HIS A 741 -35.51 14.82 3.06
N PRO A 742 -35.69 13.55 2.66
CA PRO A 742 -37.00 12.94 2.59
C PRO A 742 -37.56 12.79 4.02
N PRO A 743 -38.88 12.96 4.24
CA PRO A 743 -39.51 12.80 5.54
C PRO A 743 -39.19 11.43 6.17
N HIS A 744 -38.88 11.45 7.47
CA HIS A 744 -38.35 10.30 8.24
C HIS A 744 -39.39 9.20 8.54
N LYS A 745 -40.67 9.45 8.25
CA LYS A 745 -41.80 8.54 8.51
C LYS A 745 -42.82 8.66 7.37
N GLU A 746 -42.96 7.63 6.55
CA GLU A 746 -44.19 7.37 5.82
C GLU A 746 -44.84 6.10 6.35
N GLU A 747 -46.16 6.14 6.51
CA GLU A 747 -46.98 4.95 6.65
C GLU A 747 -46.86 4.11 5.37
N VAL A 748 -46.76 2.79 5.53
CA VAL A 748 -46.86 1.84 4.41
C VAL A 748 -48.09 2.21 3.57
N PRO A 749 -47.99 2.29 2.23
CA PRO A 749 -49.14 2.63 1.39
C PRO A 749 -50.40 1.87 1.82
N ALA A 750 -51.47 2.61 2.09
CA ALA A 750 -52.76 2.07 2.44
C ALA A 750 -53.27 1.16 1.31
N ALA A 751 -53.63 -0.08 1.68
CA ALA A 751 -54.20 -1.15 0.86
C ALA A 751 -53.50 -1.38 -0.50
N ILE A 752 -52.71 -2.45 -0.59
CA ILE A 752 -52.36 -3.02 -1.90
C ILE A 752 -53.67 -3.51 -2.51
N THR A 753 -54.20 -2.76 -3.48
CA THR A 753 -55.38 -3.14 -4.25
C THR A 753 -54.96 -4.19 -5.27
N GLY A 754 -54.82 -5.42 -4.79
CA GLY A 754 -54.44 -6.59 -5.59
C GLY A 754 -55.39 -7.76 -5.34
N PRO A 755 -55.31 -8.81 -6.17
CA PRO A 755 -55.98 -10.07 -5.86
C PRO A 755 -55.48 -10.60 -4.52
N GLU A 756 -56.38 -11.17 -3.72
CA GLU A 756 -56.02 -11.83 -2.45
C GLU A 756 -55.00 -12.95 -2.73
N PRO A 757 -53.85 -12.96 -2.04
CA PRO A 757 -52.86 -14.01 -2.25
C PRO A 757 -53.38 -15.39 -1.86
N ALA A 758 -53.13 -16.38 -2.71
CA ALA A 758 -53.34 -17.78 -2.34
C ALA A 758 -52.17 -18.28 -1.49
N VAL A 759 -52.47 -18.98 -0.40
CA VAL A 759 -51.49 -19.57 0.53
C VAL A 759 -51.61 -21.08 0.44
N ASP A 760 -50.53 -21.75 0.03
CA ASP A 760 -50.41 -23.21 0.07
C ASP A 760 -49.32 -23.60 1.09
N GLN A 761 -49.66 -24.50 2.01
CA GLN A 761 -48.79 -24.88 3.13
C GLN A 761 -48.50 -26.37 3.08
N SER A 762 -47.21 -26.70 3.09
CA SER A 762 -46.69 -28.05 3.25
C SER A 762 -45.73 -28.12 4.44
N PRO A 763 -45.32 -29.30 4.91
CA PRO A 763 -44.33 -29.42 5.97
C PRO A 763 -42.97 -28.77 5.64
N GLU A 764 -42.65 -28.61 4.35
CA GLU A 764 -41.36 -28.11 3.87
C GLU A 764 -41.43 -26.64 3.42
N LEU A 765 -42.54 -26.23 2.81
CA LEU A 765 -42.67 -24.94 2.13
C LEU A 765 -44.02 -24.27 2.42
N VAL A 766 -43.98 -22.93 2.54
CA VAL A 766 -45.14 -22.04 2.42
C VAL A 766 -45.05 -21.31 1.08
N THR A 767 -45.98 -21.61 0.17
CA THR A 767 -46.05 -20.98 -1.16
C THR A 767 -47.15 -19.92 -1.18
N ILE A 768 -46.77 -18.69 -1.52
CA ILE A 768 -47.69 -17.56 -1.66
C ILE A 768 -47.77 -17.18 -3.13
N THR A 769 -48.97 -17.21 -3.70
CA THR A 769 -49.23 -16.79 -5.09
C THR A 769 -50.10 -15.54 -5.10
N ALA A 770 -49.57 -14.41 -5.54
CA ALA A 770 -50.27 -13.13 -5.62
C ALA A 770 -50.19 -12.58 -7.06
N GLY A 771 -51.27 -12.72 -7.84
CA GLY A 771 -51.26 -12.37 -9.26
C GLY A 771 -50.24 -13.22 -10.03
N ALA A 772 -49.28 -12.57 -10.71
CA ALA A 772 -48.21 -13.25 -11.44
C ALA A 772 -46.98 -13.58 -10.56
N LEU A 773 -46.93 -13.07 -9.32
CA LEU A 773 -45.81 -13.26 -8.41
C LEU A 773 -46.05 -14.50 -7.55
N THR A 774 -45.03 -15.36 -7.44
CA THR A 774 -45.02 -16.51 -6.53
C THR A 774 -43.79 -16.44 -5.63
N ALA A 775 -43.97 -16.47 -4.32
CA ALA A 775 -42.89 -16.51 -3.34
C ALA A 775 -42.97 -17.80 -2.51
N ARG A 776 -41.82 -18.39 -2.17
CA ARG A 776 -41.74 -19.63 -1.38
C ARG A 776 -40.83 -19.44 -0.18
N ILE A 777 -41.37 -19.69 1.01
CA ILE A 777 -40.63 -19.66 2.28
C ILE A 777 -40.36 -21.09 2.75
N GLU A 778 -39.10 -21.41 3.04
CA GLU A 778 -38.71 -22.70 3.62
C GLU A 778 -39.09 -22.76 5.10
N VAL A 779 -39.83 -23.79 5.52
CA VAL A 779 -40.33 -23.90 6.90
C VAL A 779 -39.21 -24.12 7.90
N SER A 780 -38.22 -24.98 7.57
CA SER A 780 -37.08 -25.32 8.44
C SER A 780 -36.15 -24.15 8.71
N ARG A 781 -35.96 -23.26 7.73
CA ARG A 781 -34.99 -22.17 7.79
C ARG A 781 -35.62 -20.78 7.90
N GLY A 782 -36.91 -20.65 7.61
CA GLY A 782 -37.61 -19.37 7.61
C GLY A 782 -37.07 -18.37 6.58
N CYS A 783 -36.48 -18.85 5.48
CA CYS A 783 -35.88 -18.02 4.44
C CYS A 783 -36.69 -18.04 3.14
N LEU A 784 -36.58 -16.97 2.34
CA LEU A 784 -37.14 -16.92 0.99
C LEU A 784 -36.28 -17.79 0.07
N CYS A 785 -36.77 -18.97 -0.28
CA CYS A 785 -36.07 -19.96 -1.09
C CYS A 785 -36.50 -19.99 -2.56
N GLY A 786 -37.54 -19.23 -2.92
CA GLY A 786 -38.01 -19.13 -4.29
C GLY A 786 -38.80 -17.86 -4.54
N LEU A 787 -38.62 -17.27 -5.72
CA LEU A 787 -39.31 -16.08 -6.19
C LEU A 787 -39.48 -16.18 -7.70
N ALA A 788 -40.73 -16.22 -8.17
CA ALA A 788 -41.04 -16.30 -9.59
C ALA A 788 -42.00 -15.19 -10.03
N LEU A 789 -41.86 -14.75 -11.29
CA LEU A 789 -42.78 -13.82 -11.95
C LEU A 789 -43.23 -14.41 -13.28
N GLY A 790 -44.55 -14.59 -13.46
CA GLY A 790 -45.10 -15.14 -14.70
C GLY A 790 -44.59 -16.56 -15.02
N GLY A 791 -44.24 -17.33 -13.99
CA GLY A 791 -43.66 -18.68 -14.11
C GLY A 791 -42.14 -18.73 -14.31
N LEU A 792 -41.46 -17.59 -14.50
CA LEU A 792 -40.00 -17.52 -14.54
C LEU A 792 -39.45 -17.48 -13.10
N GLU A 793 -38.67 -18.49 -12.71
CA GLU A 793 -37.92 -18.48 -11.46
C GLU A 793 -36.80 -17.45 -11.50
N LEU A 794 -36.61 -16.70 -10.42
CA LEU A 794 -35.64 -15.60 -10.35
C LEU A 794 -34.52 -15.87 -9.35
N LEU A 795 -34.75 -16.67 -8.31
CA LEU A 795 -33.72 -17.04 -7.34
C LEU A 795 -33.01 -18.33 -7.79
N ALA A 796 -31.69 -18.26 -7.93
CA ALA A 796 -30.83 -19.42 -8.08
C ALA A 796 -30.44 -20.03 -6.73
N SER A 797 -30.44 -19.21 -5.66
CA SER A 797 -30.21 -19.64 -4.28
C SER A 797 -31.14 -18.89 -3.32
N PRO A 798 -31.44 -19.45 -2.13
CA PRO A 798 -32.25 -18.77 -1.13
C PRO A 798 -31.64 -17.44 -0.67
N LEU A 799 -32.50 -16.49 -0.30
CA LEU A 799 -32.10 -15.27 0.39
C LEU A 799 -31.81 -15.61 1.86
N LEU A 800 -30.54 -15.68 2.22
CA LEU A 800 -30.07 -16.07 3.55
C LEU A 800 -29.57 -14.86 4.34
N PRO A 801 -29.74 -14.82 5.67
CA PRO A 801 -29.02 -13.87 6.51
C PRO A 801 -27.52 -14.02 6.29
N ASN A 802 -26.80 -12.90 6.23
CA ASN A 802 -25.35 -12.86 6.06
C ASN A 802 -24.70 -12.06 7.18
N PHE A 803 -23.66 -12.63 7.79
CA PHE A 803 -22.92 -12.06 8.92
C PHE A 803 -21.41 -11.98 8.67
N TRP A 804 -20.99 -12.30 7.45
CA TRP A 804 -19.59 -12.49 7.07
C TRP A 804 -19.27 -11.78 5.77
N ARG A 805 -18.05 -11.26 5.66
CA ARG A 805 -17.46 -10.86 4.40
C ARG A 805 -16.19 -11.67 4.13
N PRO A 806 -15.88 -11.98 2.86
CA PRO A 806 -14.55 -12.43 2.45
C PRO A 806 -13.45 -11.52 3.02
N PRO A 807 -12.47 -12.05 3.80
CA PRO A 807 -11.48 -11.20 4.45
C PRO A 807 -10.62 -10.37 3.48
N THR A 808 -10.46 -9.08 3.76
CA THR A 808 -9.46 -8.21 3.13
C THR A 808 -8.05 -8.53 3.64
N ASP A 809 -7.01 -7.97 3.00
CA ASP A 809 -5.64 -8.10 3.52
C ASP A 809 -5.49 -7.52 4.94
N ASN A 810 -6.17 -6.40 5.21
CA ASN A 810 -6.22 -5.80 6.55
C ASN A 810 -6.96 -6.68 7.56
N ASP A 811 -8.05 -7.33 7.15
CA ASP A 811 -8.76 -8.28 8.03
C ASP A 811 -7.82 -9.41 8.45
N TYR A 812 -7.00 -9.94 7.53
CA TYR A 812 -5.97 -10.93 7.84
C TYR A 812 -4.88 -10.37 8.77
N GLY A 813 -4.38 -9.17 8.47
CA GLY A 813 -3.36 -8.48 9.28
C GLY A 813 -3.80 -8.26 10.73
N ALA A 814 -5.07 -7.93 10.92
CA ALA A 814 -5.68 -7.72 12.23
C ALA A 814 -6.30 -8.98 12.86
N ASN A 815 -6.10 -10.16 12.24
CA ASN A 815 -6.63 -11.47 12.66
C ASN A 815 -8.16 -11.56 12.74
N LEU A 816 -8.90 -10.68 12.05
CA LEU A 816 -10.35 -10.61 12.16
C LEU A 816 -11.04 -11.86 11.62
N GLN A 817 -10.44 -12.52 10.64
CA GLN A 817 -10.96 -13.78 10.10
C GLN A 817 -11.04 -14.87 11.17
N ASN A 818 -10.10 -14.90 12.11
CA ASN A 818 -10.11 -15.87 13.22
C ASN A 818 -10.95 -15.36 14.39
N ASP A 819 -10.79 -14.08 14.75
CA ASP A 819 -11.54 -13.46 15.84
C ASP A 819 -13.05 -13.58 15.61
N MET A 820 -13.52 -13.39 14.36
CA MET A 820 -14.93 -13.32 13.99
C MET A 820 -15.48 -14.58 13.30
N LYS A 821 -14.70 -15.67 13.23
CA LYS A 821 -15.05 -16.88 12.44
C LYS A 821 -16.38 -17.52 12.79
N CYS A 822 -16.89 -17.31 14.01
CA CYS A 822 -18.19 -17.83 14.43
C CYS A 822 -19.35 -17.30 13.56
N TRP A 823 -19.16 -16.16 12.89
CA TRP A 823 -20.15 -15.54 12.01
C TRP A 823 -20.14 -16.06 10.57
N ARG A 824 -19.05 -16.71 10.15
CA ARG A 824 -18.81 -17.13 8.75
C ARG A 824 -19.96 -17.90 8.13
N PHE A 825 -20.52 -18.86 8.88
CA PHE A 825 -21.66 -19.69 8.45
C PHE A 825 -22.89 -19.49 9.32
N ALA A 826 -22.92 -18.48 10.19
CA ALA A 826 -23.96 -18.32 11.21
C ALA A 826 -25.36 -18.14 10.59
N GLY A 827 -25.46 -17.42 9.49
CA GLY A 827 -26.72 -17.22 8.79
C GLY A 827 -27.23 -18.46 8.06
N GLN A 828 -26.32 -19.24 7.45
CA GLN A 828 -26.65 -20.52 6.81
C GLN A 828 -27.10 -21.59 7.82
N ARG A 829 -26.59 -21.50 9.05
CA ARG A 829 -26.88 -22.41 10.17
C ARG A 829 -28.02 -21.92 11.07
N ALA A 830 -28.63 -20.77 10.76
CA ALA A 830 -29.71 -20.21 11.56
C ALA A 830 -30.91 -21.17 11.61
N THR A 831 -31.57 -21.23 12.76
CA THR A 831 -32.69 -22.16 13.00
C THR A 831 -33.94 -21.44 13.48
N VAL A 832 -35.10 -21.86 12.99
CA VAL A 832 -36.40 -21.30 13.40
C VAL A 832 -36.75 -21.81 14.81
N THR A 833 -37.08 -20.91 15.75
CA THR A 833 -37.36 -21.29 17.15
C THR A 833 -38.85 -21.50 17.46
N ASN A 834 -39.74 -20.76 16.81
CA ASN A 834 -41.18 -20.72 17.15
C ASN A 834 -42.10 -21.08 15.95
N GLY A 835 -41.58 -21.80 14.97
CA GLY A 835 -42.26 -22.02 13.69
C GLY A 835 -42.49 -20.72 12.90
N LEU A 836 -43.20 -20.82 11.78
CA LEU A 836 -43.59 -19.66 10.98
C LEU A 836 -44.94 -19.12 11.45
N ARG A 837 -45.06 -17.79 11.58
CA ARG A 837 -46.32 -17.09 11.85
C ARG A 837 -46.88 -16.55 10.55
N ILE A 838 -47.99 -17.10 10.06
CA ILE A 838 -48.61 -16.71 8.79
C ILE A 838 -49.87 -15.89 9.07
N GLU A 839 -49.88 -14.65 8.60
CA GLU A 839 -50.96 -13.69 8.81
C GLU A 839 -51.47 -13.18 7.46
N PRO A 840 -52.60 -13.71 6.96
CA PRO A 840 -53.28 -13.16 5.79
C PRO A 840 -53.82 -11.77 6.09
N GLY A 841 -53.62 -10.83 5.17
CA GLY A 841 -54.20 -9.49 5.22
C GLY A 841 -54.73 -9.06 3.84
N PRO A 842 -55.43 -7.92 3.75
CA PRO A 842 -56.00 -7.47 2.48
C PRO A 842 -54.92 -7.26 1.41
N GLY A 843 -54.92 -8.11 0.37
CA GLY A 843 -54.00 -8.02 -0.78
C GLY A 843 -52.54 -8.38 -0.49
N ALA A 844 -52.22 -8.91 0.69
CA ALA A 844 -50.87 -9.33 1.07
C ALA A 844 -50.88 -10.39 2.18
N VAL A 845 -49.84 -11.22 2.27
CA VAL A 845 -49.63 -12.17 3.37
C VAL A 845 -48.32 -11.82 4.07
N SER A 846 -48.37 -11.69 5.41
CA SER A 846 -47.17 -11.56 6.25
C SER A 846 -46.75 -12.93 6.79
N ILE A 847 -45.47 -13.25 6.69
CA ILE A 847 -44.85 -14.47 7.24
C ILE A 847 -43.73 -14.04 8.17
N GLY A 848 -43.96 -14.21 9.48
CA GLY A 848 -42.98 -13.95 10.52
C GLY A 848 -42.17 -15.18 10.89
N ALA A 849 -40.88 -15.01 11.14
CA ALA A 849 -40.00 -16.04 11.71
C ALA A 849 -39.09 -15.44 12.79
N GLU A 850 -38.78 -16.21 13.82
CA GLU A 850 -37.67 -15.90 14.75
C GLU A 850 -36.58 -16.93 14.53
N LEU A 851 -35.40 -16.46 14.13
CA LEU A 851 -34.22 -17.29 13.93
C LEU A 851 -33.26 -17.13 15.10
N LEU A 852 -32.79 -18.26 15.62
CA LEU A 852 -31.62 -18.32 16.49
C LEU A 852 -30.36 -18.37 15.62
N VAL A 853 -29.46 -17.42 15.84
CA VAL A 853 -28.22 -17.25 15.09
C VAL A 853 -27.04 -17.33 16.06
N GLY A 854 -26.00 -18.11 15.71
CA GLY A 854 -24.81 -18.25 16.55
C GLY A 854 -25.12 -18.75 17.97
N ALA A 855 -24.43 -18.20 18.98
CA ALA A 855 -24.57 -18.63 20.37
C ALA A 855 -25.59 -17.80 21.19
N GLY A 856 -26.73 -17.43 20.59
CA GLY A 856 -27.83 -16.79 21.32
C GLY A 856 -28.36 -15.49 20.72
N ALA A 857 -27.82 -15.02 19.59
CA ALA A 857 -28.38 -13.88 18.90
C ALA A 857 -29.69 -14.25 18.21
N LYS A 858 -30.58 -13.28 18.06
CA LYS A 858 -31.90 -13.45 17.47
C LYS A 858 -32.05 -12.57 16.24
N LEU A 859 -32.57 -13.15 15.17
CA LEU A 859 -33.00 -12.42 14.00
C LEU A 859 -34.51 -12.63 13.82
N HIS A 860 -35.28 -11.57 14.02
CA HIS A 860 -36.71 -11.59 13.70
C HIS A 860 -36.89 -11.17 12.25
N LEU A 861 -37.61 -11.98 11.48
CA LEU A 861 -37.91 -11.76 10.07
C LEU A 861 -39.42 -11.60 9.90
N ASP A 862 -39.82 -10.69 9.03
CA ASP A 862 -41.19 -10.58 8.51
C ASP A 862 -41.12 -10.41 6.99
N PHE A 863 -41.69 -11.38 6.26
CA PHE A 863 -41.88 -11.31 4.82
C PHE A 863 -43.30 -10.87 4.53
N ARG A 864 -43.49 -9.68 4.00
CA ARG A 864 -44.80 -9.23 3.50
C ARG A 864 -44.85 -9.38 1.99
N ILE A 865 -45.63 -10.35 1.53
CA ILE A 865 -45.71 -10.78 0.12
C ILE A 865 -47.01 -10.26 -0.49
N SER A 866 -46.90 -9.61 -1.64
CA SER A 866 -48.02 -9.05 -2.40
C SER A 866 -47.85 -9.29 -3.90
N CYS A 867 -48.83 -8.88 -4.71
CA CYS A 867 -48.70 -8.98 -6.17
C CYS A 867 -47.63 -8.04 -6.78
N ALA A 868 -47.11 -7.09 -6.00
CA ALA A 868 -46.13 -6.09 -6.46
C ALA A 868 -44.71 -6.37 -5.98
N ALA A 869 -44.54 -6.93 -4.78
CA ALA A 869 -43.23 -7.05 -4.14
C ALA A 869 -43.23 -8.10 -3.02
N VAL A 870 -42.02 -8.54 -2.65
CA VAL A 870 -41.72 -9.17 -1.35
C VAL A 870 -40.96 -8.14 -0.51
N VAL A 871 -41.60 -7.62 0.54
CA VAL A 871 -40.94 -6.76 1.53
C VAL A 871 -40.34 -7.65 2.61
N VAL A 872 -39.05 -7.48 2.88
CA VAL A 872 -38.30 -8.17 3.93
C VAL A 872 -38.03 -7.16 5.04
N ALA A 873 -38.57 -7.40 6.22
CA ALA A 873 -38.23 -6.63 7.42
C ALA A 873 -37.47 -7.53 8.40
N ALA A 874 -36.35 -7.03 8.92
CA ALA A 874 -35.45 -7.76 9.77
C ALA A 874 -35.09 -6.96 11.01
N LYS A 875 -34.97 -7.67 12.14
CA LYS A 875 -34.53 -7.12 13.42
C LYS A 875 -33.48 -8.03 14.02
N TRP A 876 -32.23 -7.59 13.94
CA TRP A 876 -31.09 -8.21 14.58
C TRP A 876 -31.00 -7.78 16.04
N ARG A 877 -30.97 -8.76 16.94
CA ARG A 877 -30.75 -8.58 18.37
C ARG A 877 -29.58 -9.45 18.79
N PRO A 878 -28.41 -8.86 19.13
CA PRO A 878 -27.29 -9.64 19.63
C PRO A 878 -27.67 -10.31 20.96
N ALA A 879 -26.90 -11.34 21.34
CA ALA A 879 -27.09 -11.99 22.64
C ALA A 879 -26.85 -10.96 23.76
N LYS A 880 -27.89 -10.63 24.54
CA LYS A 880 -27.78 -9.66 25.64
C LYS A 880 -26.90 -10.19 26.77
N LYS A 881 -26.26 -9.27 27.48
CA LYS A 881 -25.32 -9.48 28.60
C LYS A 881 -25.92 -10.09 29.88
N ASP A 882 -27.18 -10.52 29.87
CA ASP A 882 -27.86 -10.96 31.08
C ASP A 882 -27.45 -12.39 31.46
N GLY A 883 -26.40 -12.49 32.29
CA GLY A 883 -25.87 -13.73 32.85
C GLY A 883 -24.40 -13.99 32.45
N PRO A 884 -23.74 -14.95 33.12
CA PRO A 884 -22.38 -15.36 32.77
C PRO A 884 -22.34 -15.95 31.35
N GLN A 885 -21.47 -15.41 30.49
CA GLN A 885 -21.41 -15.76 29.07
C GLN A 885 -21.00 -17.21 28.84
N LEU A 886 -21.53 -17.84 27.80
CA LEU A 886 -21.13 -19.20 27.45
C LEU A 886 -19.70 -19.23 26.90
N ALA A 887 -18.82 -20.06 27.46
CA ALA A 887 -17.54 -20.38 26.83
C ALA A 887 -17.81 -21.29 25.63
N THR A 888 -17.27 -20.97 24.46
CA THR A 888 -17.51 -21.76 23.24
C THR A 888 -16.20 -22.20 22.56
N ALA A 889 -16.23 -23.32 21.86
CA ALA A 889 -15.07 -23.81 21.12
C ALA A 889 -14.64 -22.74 20.11
N GLY A 890 -13.34 -22.48 20.01
CA GLY A 890 -12.76 -21.45 19.15
C GLY A 890 -12.95 -20.00 19.64
N SER A 891 -13.58 -19.76 20.79
CA SER A 891 -13.63 -18.43 21.41
C SER A 891 -12.35 -18.13 22.20
N VAL A 892 -12.08 -16.83 22.37
CA VAL A 892 -10.99 -16.33 23.22
C VAL A 892 -11.43 -16.36 24.69
N GLY A 893 -10.69 -17.13 25.48
CA GLY A 893 -10.80 -17.18 26.93
C GLY A 893 -9.58 -16.59 27.62
N TYR A 894 -9.77 -16.21 28.87
CA TYR A 894 -8.75 -15.67 29.77
C TYR A 894 -8.76 -16.51 31.05
N LEU A 895 -7.60 -17.05 31.42
CA LEU A 895 -7.46 -17.88 32.62
C LEU A 895 -6.83 -17.04 33.73
N LYS A 896 -7.63 -16.65 34.71
CA LYS A 896 -7.16 -15.88 35.87
C LYS A 896 -6.82 -16.83 37.01
N GLY A 897 -5.54 -16.91 37.35
CA GLY A 897 -5.04 -17.79 38.41
C GLY A 897 -5.32 -17.26 39.81
N SER A 898 -4.89 -18.03 40.82
CA SER A 898 -5.05 -17.72 42.25
C SER A 898 -4.38 -16.42 42.70
N THR A 899 -3.43 -15.88 41.92
CA THR A 899 -2.74 -14.61 42.18
C THR A 899 -3.51 -13.38 41.68
N HIS A 900 -4.75 -13.59 41.21
CA HIS A 900 -5.59 -12.58 40.56
C HIS A 900 -4.96 -11.98 39.28
N ARG A 901 -4.08 -12.73 38.63
CA ARG A 901 -3.45 -12.36 37.36
C ARG A 901 -3.83 -13.39 36.28
N HIS A 902 -3.99 -12.92 35.05
CA HIS A 902 -4.23 -13.74 33.88
C HIS A 902 -2.95 -14.40 33.40
N ILE A 903 -3.07 -15.62 32.87
CA ILE A 903 -1.99 -16.24 32.10
C ILE A 903 -1.62 -15.33 30.93
N ASP A 904 -0.33 -15.11 30.71
CA ASP A 904 0.24 -14.36 29.61
C ASP A 904 1.45 -15.10 29.01
N VAL A 905 1.71 -14.88 27.72
CA VAL A 905 2.82 -15.52 27.00
C VAL A 905 3.74 -14.47 26.39
N GLU A 906 5.05 -14.64 26.61
CA GLU A 906 6.10 -13.79 26.03
C GLU A 906 7.20 -14.68 25.44
N GLY A 907 7.35 -14.63 24.10
CA GLY A 907 8.08 -15.67 23.38
C GLY A 907 7.43 -17.03 23.64
N ASN A 908 8.18 -17.97 24.23
CA ASN A 908 7.64 -19.29 24.61
C ASN A 908 7.29 -19.40 26.11
N VAL A 909 7.60 -18.37 26.90
CA VAL A 909 7.51 -18.41 28.36
C VAL A 909 6.09 -18.06 28.80
N VAL A 910 5.50 -18.93 29.62
CA VAL A 910 4.12 -18.78 30.11
C VAL A 910 4.14 -18.32 31.56
N ARG A 911 3.50 -17.18 31.84
CA ARG A 911 3.47 -16.52 33.15
C ARG A 911 2.06 -16.08 33.51
N ALA A 912 1.90 -15.52 34.71
CA ALA A 912 0.68 -14.84 35.12
C ALA A 912 1.03 -13.51 35.81
N ARG A 913 1.14 -12.43 35.04
CA ARG A 913 1.68 -11.14 35.52
C ARG A 913 0.65 -10.01 35.61
N TRP A 914 -0.38 -10.06 34.77
CA TRP A 914 -1.24 -8.91 34.48
C TRP A 914 -2.69 -9.16 34.90
N ASN A 915 -3.47 -8.11 35.19
CA ASN A 915 -4.87 -8.23 35.65
C ASN A 915 -5.88 -7.79 34.56
N ASP A 916 -5.40 -7.27 33.44
CA ASP A 916 -6.18 -6.90 32.26
C ASP A 916 -6.31 -8.07 31.29
N MET A 917 -7.42 -8.08 30.53
CA MET A 917 -7.67 -9.05 29.46
C MET A 917 -7.07 -8.54 28.14
N GLY A 918 -5.75 -8.33 28.13
CA GLY A 918 -5.00 -7.86 26.96
C GLY A 918 -4.77 -8.93 25.88
N ALA A 919 -4.06 -8.58 24.82
CA ALA A 919 -3.80 -9.50 23.71
C ALA A 919 -2.87 -10.66 24.11
N TRP A 920 -1.83 -10.40 24.91
CA TRP A 920 -0.89 -11.44 25.37
C TRP A 920 -1.51 -12.43 26.37
N GLN A 921 -2.65 -12.07 26.96
CA GLN A 921 -3.41 -12.92 27.88
C GLN A 921 -4.49 -13.76 27.19
N SER A 922 -4.69 -13.55 25.89
CA SER A 922 -5.73 -14.23 25.12
C SER A 922 -5.35 -15.68 24.84
N LEU A 923 -6.26 -16.61 25.15
CA LEU A 923 -6.12 -18.02 24.85
C LEU A 923 -7.31 -18.48 24.00
N THR A 924 -7.06 -18.88 22.76
CA THR A 924 -8.11 -19.50 21.93
C THR A 924 -8.32 -20.93 22.39
N MET A 925 -9.58 -21.29 22.70
CA MET A 925 -9.94 -22.61 23.24
C MET A 925 -10.38 -23.55 22.10
N ASN A 926 -9.46 -24.25 21.46
CA ASN A 926 -9.80 -25.23 20.42
C ASN A 926 -10.18 -26.57 21.06
N VAL A 927 -11.28 -27.19 20.66
CA VAL A 927 -11.81 -28.39 21.34
C VAL A 927 -11.83 -29.60 20.40
N ALA A 928 -11.37 -30.75 20.89
CA ALA A 928 -11.31 -32.00 20.13
C ALA A 928 -12.69 -32.42 19.59
N GLY A 929 -12.81 -32.57 18.26
CA GLY A 929 -14.03 -33.06 17.63
C GLY A 929 -15.26 -32.17 17.80
N LYS A 930 -15.09 -30.91 18.25
CA LYS A 930 -16.17 -29.95 18.48
C LYS A 930 -15.93 -28.70 17.63
N GLU A 931 -16.93 -28.38 16.80
CA GLU A 931 -16.88 -27.21 15.91
C GLU A 931 -16.89 -25.88 16.69
N ALA A 932 -16.27 -24.84 16.11
CA ALA A 932 -16.26 -23.51 16.69
C ALA A 932 -17.68 -22.95 16.92
N GLY A 933 -17.87 -22.24 18.04
CA GLY A 933 -19.15 -21.69 18.47
C GLY A 933 -20.04 -22.64 19.28
N LYS A 934 -19.68 -23.92 19.43
CA LYS A 934 -20.40 -24.86 20.32
C LYS A 934 -20.00 -24.64 21.79
N PRO A 935 -20.93 -24.82 22.75
CA PRO A 935 -20.63 -24.71 24.18
C PRO A 935 -19.46 -25.61 24.63
N LEU A 936 -18.57 -25.07 25.47
CA LEU A 936 -17.64 -25.86 26.28
C LEU A 936 -18.42 -26.57 27.38
N GLU A 937 -18.02 -27.80 27.68
CA GLU A 937 -18.62 -28.65 28.70
C GLU A 937 -17.54 -29.24 29.61
N ASP A 938 -17.94 -29.60 30.84
CA ASP A 938 -17.08 -30.38 31.73
C ASP A 938 -16.61 -31.68 31.04
N GLY A 939 -15.29 -31.89 31.00
CA GLY A 939 -14.65 -33.04 30.38
C GLY A 939 -14.21 -32.83 28.94
N ASP A 940 -14.46 -31.65 28.34
CA ASP A 940 -13.91 -31.31 27.03
C ASP A 940 -12.37 -31.35 27.06
N LYS A 941 -11.80 -31.87 25.98
CA LYS A 941 -10.35 -31.78 25.73
C LYS A 941 -10.08 -30.60 24.83
N LEU A 942 -9.25 -29.68 25.30
CA LEU A 942 -8.94 -28.44 24.60
C LEU A 942 -7.44 -28.19 24.44
N ALA A 943 -7.10 -27.56 23.32
CA ALA A 943 -5.82 -26.94 23.07
C ALA A 943 -5.96 -25.46 23.49
N LEU A 944 -5.10 -25.01 24.41
CA LEU A 944 -5.00 -23.61 24.77
C LEU A 944 -4.00 -22.97 23.80
N GLN A 945 -4.51 -22.33 22.76
CA GLN A 945 -3.69 -21.65 21.77
C GLN A 945 -3.40 -20.21 22.24
N ALA A 946 -2.12 -19.87 22.36
CA ALA A 946 -1.65 -18.53 22.68
C ALA A 946 -1.00 -17.87 21.45
N VAL A 947 -0.99 -16.54 21.44
CA VAL A 947 -0.16 -15.74 20.52
C VAL A 947 1.23 -15.60 21.13
N THR A 948 2.26 -16.08 20.45
CA THR A 948 3.65 -16.08 20.94
C THR A 948 4.53 -15.01 20.30
N GLY A 949 4.07 -14.43 19.18
CA GLY A 949 4.77 -13.38 18.47
C GLY A 949 3.95 -12.82 17.32
N LYS A 950 4.24 -11.58 16.97
CA LYS A 950 3.78 -10.94 15.73
C LYS A 950 5.01 -10.74 14.86
N THR A 951 5.02 -11.33 13.68
CA THR A 951 5.93 -10.91 12.59
C THR A 951 5.09 -10.19 11.55
N GLU A 952 5.70 -9.31 10.76
CA GLU A 952 4.97 -8.52 9.75
C GLU A 952 4.20 -9.41 8.74
N SER A 953 4.65 -10.64 8.51
CA SER A 953 3.99 -11.56 7.58
C SER A 953 3.16 -12.69 8.22
N LYS A 954 3.32 -12.99 9.52
CA LYS A 954 2.59 -14.07 10.21
C LYS A 954 2.33 -13.81 11.71
N LEU A 955 1.13 -14.19 12.17
CA LEU A 955 0.84 -14.43 13.59
C LEU A 955 1.40 -15.79 13.99
N LEU A 956 2.33 -15.80 14.95
CA LEU A 956 2.85 -17.03 15.52
C LEU A 956 1.91 -17.51 16.63
N LEU A 957 1.37 -18.71 16.46
CA LEU A 957 0.37 -19.33 17.33
C LEU A 957 0.91 -20.67 17.82
N HIS A 958 0.91 -20.89 19.13
CA HIS A 958 1.34 -22.16 19.73
C HIS A 958 0.37 -22.63 20.81
N GLY A 959 0.27 -23.95 20.95
CA GLY A 959 -0.42 -24.60 22.06
C GLY A 959 0.41 -24.57 23.34
N LEU A 960 -0.23 -24.36 24.48
CA LEU A 960 0.40 -24.51 25.79
C LEU A 960 0.61 -25.99 26.10
N VAL A 961 1.86 -26.41 26.32
CA VAL A 961 2.22 -27.80 26.60
C VAL A 961 3.15 -27.93 27.81
N PRO A 962 2.99 -28.98 28.65
CA PRO A 962 3.97 -29.28 29.69
C PRO A 962 5.30 -29.78 29.08
N ILE A 963 6.43 -29.23 29.51
CA ILE A 963 7.78 -29.62 29.05
C ILE A 963 8.60 -30.24 30.19
N PRO A 964 9.28 -31.39 29.97
CA PRO A 964 10.06 -32.09 31.00
C PRO A 964 11.34 -31.40 31.51
N SER A 965 11.65 -30.15 31.14
CA SER A 965 12.98 -29.54 31.35
C SER A 965 13.18 -28.92 32.73
N ALA A 966 14.34 -29.20 33.35
CA ALA A 966 14.77 -28.59 34.62
C ALA A 966 15.31 -27.16 34.47
N GLU A 967 15.71 -26.72 33.27
CA GLU A 967 16.32 -25.39 33.04
C GLU A 967 15.30 -24.24 33.03
N THR A 968 14.03 -24.53 32.73
CA THR A 968 12.94 -23.53 32.69
C THR A 968 11.99 -23.61 33.88
N THR A 969 12.26 -24.51 34.84
CA THR A 969 11.49 -24.62 36.09
C THR A 969 11.90 -23.49 37.05
N PRO A 970 10.96 -22.71 37.63
CA PRO A 970 11.29 -21.61 38.54
C PRO A 970 12.14 -22.07 39.74
N PRO A 971 13.10 -21.25 40.22
CA PRO A 971 13.95 -21.61 41.35
C PRO A 971 13.10 -21.93 42.60
N GLY A 972 13.13 -23.19 43.06
CA GLY A 972 12.38 -23.65 44.25
C GLY A 972 11.38 -24.79 44.00
N TYR A 973 11.14 -25.18 42.75
CA TYR A 973 10.12 -26.19 42.38
C TYR A 973 10.66 -27.44 41.67
N ALA A 974 11.97 -27.68 41.77
CA ALA A 974 12.63 -28.83 41.16
C ALA A 974 12.15 -30.17 41.78
N GLY A 975 11.35 -30.93 41.03
CA GLY A 975 11.02 -32.34 41.34
C GLY A 975 9.54 -32.71 41.44
N ALA A 976 8.60 -31.75 41.47
CA ALA A 976 7.14 -31.99 41.55
C ALA A 976 6.30 -31.24 40.50
N ALA A 977 6.96 -30.48 39.61
CA ALA A 977 6.32 -29.66 38.58
C ALA A 977 7.13 -29.73 37.28
N CYS A 978 6.45 -29.68 36.13
CA CYS A 978 7.07 -29.38 34.83
C CYS A 978 6.73 -27.95 34.40
N ALA A 979 7.65 -27.31 33.65
CA ALA A 979 7.38 -26.02 33.04
C ALA A 979 6.26 -26.15 32.00
N VAL A 980 5.49 -25.08 31.80
CA VAL A 980 4.53 -24.98 30.68
C VAL A 980 5.04 -23.93 29.72
N GLU A 981 5.17 -24.30 28.44
CA GLU A 981 5.64 -23.40 27.39
C GLU A 981 4.66 -23.38 26.22
N ALA A 982 4.65 -22.28 25.48
CA ALA A 982 3.84 -22.11 24.29
C ALA A 982 4.62 -22.56 23.05
N THR A 983 4.80 -23.88 22.90
CA THR A 983 5.55 -24.48 21.78
C THR A 983 4.84 -25.66 21.12
N GLY A 984 3.67 -26.06 21.64
CA GLY A 984 2.89 -27.17 21.09
C GLY A 984 2.10 -26.79 19.85
N ASP A 985 1.50 -27.80 19.23
CA ASP A 985 0.55 -27.58 18.14
C ASP A 985 -0.70 -26.84 18.68
N PRO A 986 -1.06 -25.67 18.13
CA PRO A 986 -2.22 -24.89 18.59
C PRO A 986 -3.57 -25.60 18.38
N GLN A 987 -3.62 -26.68 17.61
CA GLN A 987 -4.82 -27.49 17.39
C GLN A 987 -4.83 -28.80 18.17
N ASP A 988 -3.74 -29.21 18.83
CA ASP A 988 -3.66 -30.49 19.54
C ASP A 988 -4.22 -30.41 20.98
N PRO A 989 -5.38 -31.04 21.26
CA PRO A 989 -6.10 -30.85 22.50
C PRO A 989 -5.61 -31.79 23.61
N ILE A 990 -4.74 -31.29 24.48
CA ILE A 990 -4.14 -32.07 25.56
C ILE A 990 -4.74 -31.80 26.95
N TRP A 991 -5.41 -30.66 27.15
CA TRP A 991 -5.95 -30.27 28.45
C TRP A 991 -7.40 -30.70 28.60
N THR A 992 -7.69 -31.51 29.60
CA THR A 992 -9.07 -31.86 29.99
C THR A 992 -9.59 -30.78 30.93
N LEU A 993 -10.64 -30.09 30.50
CA LEU A 993 -11.29 -29.04 31.26
C LEU A 993 -12.25 -29.65 32.30
N ARG A 994 -12.14 -29.21 33.55
CA ARG A 994 -13.06 -29.58 34.63
C ARG A 994 -13.70 -28.34 35.24
N ARG A 995 -15.01 -28.39 35.42
CA ARG A 995 -15.81 -27.30 35.98
C ARG A 995 -16.07 -27.54 37.46
N ALA A 996 -15.72 -26.60 38.33
CA ALA A 996 -15.91 -26.74 39.78
C ALA A 996 -17.39 -26.87 40.18
N ALA A 997 -18.31 -26.30 39.39
CA ALA A 997 -19.75 -26.40 39.59
C ALA A 997 -20.35 -27.74 39.07
N GLY A 998 -19.52 -28.69 38.65
CA GLY A 998 -19.93 -29.99 38.13
C GLY A 998 -20.34 -29.96 36.66
N LYS A 999 -21.01 -31.04 36.23
CA LYS A 999 -21.40 -31.24 34.82
C LYS A 999 -22.30 -30.12 34.29
N GLY A 1000 -22.11 -29.77 33.02
CA GLY A 1000 -22.89 -28.75 32.32
C GLY A 1000 -22.00 -27.87 31.44
N HIS A 1001 -22.61 -26.85 30.84
CA HIS A 1001 -21.88 -25.87 30.05
C HIS A 1001 -21.00 -24.99 30.95
N VAL A 1002 -19.82 -24.65 30.42
CA VAL A 1002 -18.87 -23.76 31.07
C VAL A 1002 -19.23 -22.32 30.72
N LEU A 1003 -19.29 -21.47 31.74
CA LEU A 1003 -19.67 -20.08 31.65
C LEU A 1003 -18.51 -19.18 32.12
N SER A 1004 -18.48 -17.95 31.62
CA SER A 1004 -17.57 -16.89 32.06
C SER A 1004 -17.78 -16.61 33.54
N GLY A 1005 -16.70 -16.60 34.31
CA GLY A 1005 -16.72 -16.55 35.77
C GLY A 1005 -16.81 -17.91 36.46
N ASP A 1006 -16.88 -19.03 35.71
CA ASP A 1006 -16.74 -20.34 36.33
C ASP A 1006 -15.29 -20.59 36.78
N LYS A 1007 -15.17 -21.29 37.91
CA LYS A 1007 -13.89 -21.85 38.34
C LYS A 1007 -13.65 -23.16 37.60
N VAL A 1008 -12.49 -23.28 36.97
CA VAL A 1008 -12.09 -24.44 36.18
C VAL A 1008 -10.70 -24.94 36.58
N THR A 1009 -10.47 -26.23 36.36
CA THR A 1009 -9.14 -26.85 36.40
C THR A 1009 -8.84 -27.50 35.05
N LEU A 1010 -7.55 -27.60 34.70
CA LEU A 1010 -7.07 -28.11 33.42
C LEU A 1010 -6.06 -29.21 33.68
N GLU A 1011 -6.36 -30.43 33.20
CA GLU A 1011 -5.57 -31.63 33.47
C GLU A 1011 -5.02 -32.25 32.18
N ALA A 1012 -3.72 -32.49 32.10
CA ALA A 1012 -3.07 -33.18 31.00
C ALA A 1012 -2.12 -34.25 31.53
N GLY A 1013 -2.31 -35.51 31.11
CA GLY A 1013 -1.41 -36.61 31.47
C GLY A 1013 -1.26 -36.88 32.97
N GLY A 1014 -2.31 -36.63 33.76
CA GLY A 1014 -2.30 -36.77 35.23
C GLY A 1014 -1.68 -35.59 35.99
N LYS A 1015 -1.35 -34.48 35.30
CA LYS A 1015 -0.87 -33.23 35.90
C LYS A 1015 -1.87 -32.09 35.70
N PHE A 1016 -1.92 -31.17 36.65
CA PHE A 1016 -2.80 -30.00 36.64
C PHE A 1016 -2.03 -28.73 36.31
N LEU A 1017 -2.58 -27.88 35.43
CA LEU A 1017 -2.07 -26.54 35.20
C LEU A 1017 -2.16 -25.73 36.50
N ALA A 1018 -1.12 -24.97 36.85
CA ALA A 1018 -1.08 -24.17 38.07
C ALA A 1018 -0.33 -22.85 37.89
N VAL A 1019 -0.68 -21.84 38.69
CA VAL A 1019 0.09 -20.61 38.83
C VAL A 1019 0.85 -20.62 40.15
N VAL A 1020 2.17 -20.56 40.05
CA VAL A 1020 3.06 -20.57 41.19
C VAL A 1020 3.92 -19.31 41.13
N GLU A 1021 3.74 -18.43 42.10
CA GLU A 1021 4.21 -17.03 42.05
C GLU A 1021 3.72 -16.31 40.79
N ASN A 1022 4.56 -16.14 39.77
CA ASN A 1022 4.17 -15.55 38.48
C ASN A 1022 4.41 -16.51 37.31
N PHE A 1023 4.76 -17.77 37.57
CA PHE A 1023 5.03 -18.76 36.53
C PHE A 1023 3.86 -19.74 36.40
N VAL A 1024 3.64 -20.19 35.17
CA VAL A 1024 2.67 -21.25 34.88
C VAL A 1024 3.41 -22.58 34.75
N VAL A 1025 2.97 -23.56 35.54
CA VAL A 1025 3.59 -24.88 35.65
C VAL A 1025 2.52 -25.96 35.62
N ALA A 1026 2.92 -27.22 35.43
CA ALA A 1026 2.04 -28.38 35.56
C ALA A 1026 2.49 -29.28 36.73
N VAL A 1027 1.59 -29.51 37.69
CA VAL A 1027 1.87 -30.18 38.98
C VAL A 1027 1.12 -31.50 39.13
N ASP A 1028 1.63 -32.43 39.93
CA ASP A 1028 1.02 -33.77 40.11
C ASP A 1028 -0.24 -33.79 41.00
N GLU A 1029 -0.48 -32.75 41.80
CA GLU A 1029 -1.60 -32.68 42.74
C GLU A 1029 -2.47 -31.44 42.51
N GLU A 1030 -3.80 -31.62 42.58
CA GLU A 1030 -4.75 -30.53 42.57
C GLU A 1030 -4.60 -29.67 43.83
N SER A 1031 -4.58 -28.35 43.68
CA SER A 1031 -4.39 -27.41 44.79
C SER A 1031 -5.11 -26.08 44.52
N PRO A 1032 -5.17 -25.15 45.49
CA PRO A 1032 -5.75 -23.83 45.22
C PRO A 1032 -5.06 -23.07 44.07
N PHE A 1033 -3.82 -23.41 43.75
CA PHE A 1033 -3.04 -22.83 42.65
C PHE A 1033 -3.40 -23.39 41.27
N THR A 1034 -4.13 -24.52 41.21
CA THR A 1034 -4.56 -25.17 39.95
C THR A 1034 -5.94 -24.72 39.47
N THR A 1035 -6.62 -23.89 40.27
CA THR A 1035 -7.94 -23.35 39.95
C THR A 1035 -7.83 -22.01 39.24
N PHE A 1036 -8.50 -21.89 38.10
CA PHE A 1036 -8.58 -20.67 37.31
C PHE A 1036 -10.01 -20.17 37.28
N LEU A 1037 -10.20 -18.85 37.31
CA LEU A 1037 -11.44 -18.25 36.84
C LEU A 1037 -11.35 -18.14 35.31
N LEU A 1038 -12.24 -18.84 34.61
CA LEU A 1038 -12.35 -18.71 33.16
C LEU A 1038 -13.20 -17.48 32.84
N GLU A 1039 -12.59 -16.46 32.27
CA GLU A 1039 -13.30 -15.27 31.79
C GLU A 1039 -13.36 -15.32 30.26
N VAL A 1040 -14.56 -15.18 29.70
CA VAL A 1040 -14.80 -15.10 28.26
C VAL A 1040 -15.26 -13.69 27.94
N LYS A 1041 -14.67 -13.09 26.91
CA LYS A 1041 -15.11 -11.80 26.38
C LYS A 1041 -16.40 -11.97 25.57
N GLU A 1042 -17.16 -10.89 25.46
CA GLU A 1042 -18.34 -10.80 24.59
C GLU A 1042 -18.04 -11.39 23.22
N GLN A 1043 -19.01 -12.13 22.64
CA GLN A 1043 -18.88 -12.55 21.25
C GLN A 1043 -18.62 -11.30 20.41
N PRO A 1044 -17.62 -11.33 19.52
CA PRO A 1044 -17.34 -10.18 18.67
C PRO A 1044 -18.58 -9.90 17.82
N ALA A 1045 -18.78 -8.64 17.44
CA ALA A 1045 -19.79 -8.30 16.47
C ALA A 1045 -19.51 -9.02 15.13
N PRO A 1046 -20.55 -9.31 14.33
CA PRO A 1046 -20.37 -9.82 12.98
C PRO A 1046 -19.67 -8.79 12.09
N MET A 1047 -19.04 -9.23 11.01
CA MET A 1047 -18.37 -8.34 10.04
C MET A 1047 -19.37 -7.50 9.23
N ARG A 1048 -20.58 -8.05 9.04
CA ARG A 1048 -21.71 -7.38 8.39
C ARG A 1048 -23.02 -7.86 9.01
N ILE A 1049 -24.11 -7.14 8.79
CA ILE A 1049 -25.45 -7.58 9.16
C ILE A 1049 -26.37 -7.33 7.96
N GLY A 1050 -26.78 -8.40 7.28
CA GLY A 1050 -27.57 -8.27 6.05
C GLY A 1050 -28.08 -9.58 5.50
N PHE A 1051 -28.28 -9.60 4.19
CA PHE A 1051 -28.70 -10.78 3.44
C PHE A 1051 -27.84 -10.98 2.20
N THR A 1052 -27.69 -12.23 1.81
CA THR A 1052 -27.09 -12.65 0.54
C THR A 1052 -28.02 -13.58 -0.22
N GLY A 1053 -27.96 -13.54 -1.55
CA GLY A 1053 -28.69 -14.44 -2.43
C GLY A 1053 -28.12 -14.40 -3.85
N SER A 1054 -28.67 -15.24 -4.73
CA SER A 1054 -28.27 -15.25 -6.14
C SER A 1054 -29.48 -15.30 -7.05
N LEU A 1055 -29.42 -14.53 -8.13
CA LEU A 1055 -30.40 -14.55 -9.21
C LEU A 1055 -29.98 -15.55 -10.30
N VAL A 1056 -30.97 -16.11 -11.00
CA VAL A 1056 -30.74 -17.00 -12.16
C VAL A 1056 -30.04 -16.28 -13.31
N ASP A 1057 -29.45 -17.05 -14.23
CA ASP A 1057 -28.81 -16.57 -15.46
C ASP A 1057 -29.64 -15.54 -16.21
N GLY A 1058 -29.05 -14.44 -16.69
CA GLY A 1058 -29.63 -13.49 -17.68
C GLY A 1058 -29.64 -12.02 -17.26
N PHE A 1059 -29.30 -11.71 -16.02
CA PHE A 1059 -29.06 -10.34 -15.56
C PHE A 1059 -27.67 -9.89 -16.01
N HIS A 1060 -27.53 -8.68 -16.54
CA HIS A 1060 -26.28 -8.23 -17.18
C HIS A 1060 -25.87 -6.81 -16.76
N ASP A 1061 -26.84 -5.92 -16.60
CA ASP A 1061 -26.59 -4.54 -16.21
C ASP A 1061 -27.14 -4.24 -14.82
N VAL A 1062 -26.53 -3.26 -14.16
CA VAL A 1062 -26.99 -2.68 -12.91
C VAL A 1062 -27.17 -1.18 -13.05
N GLU A 1063 -28.22 -0.66 -12.42
CA GLU A 1063 -28.44 0.77 -12.20
C GLU A 1063 -28.72 0.98 -10.71
N TRP A 1064 -28.14 1.99 -10.07
CA TRP A 1064 -28.40 2.26 -8.66
C TRP A 1064 -28.42 3.74 -8.33
N PHE A 1065 -29.18 4.10 -7.29
CA PHE A 1065 -29.13 5.43 -6.68
C PHE A 1065 -28.53 5.30 -5.28
N GLY A 1066 -27.31 5.80 -5.13
CA GLY A 1066 -26.49 5.62 -3.93
C GLY A 1066 -25.11 6.22 -4.14
N ARG A 1067 -24.11 5.80 -3.34
CA ARG A 1067 -22.73 6.22 -3.57
C ARG A 1067 -22.09 5.49 -4.75
N GLY A 1068 -21.28 6.21 -5.51
CA GLY A 1068 -20.57 5.66 -6.67
C GLY A 1068 -19.72 6.68 -7.44
N PRO A 1069 -19.20 6.29 -8.62
CA PRO A 1069 -19.45 5.02 -9.32
C PRO A 1069 -18.64 3.83 -8.77
N HIS A 1070 -17.46 4.06 -8.17
CA HIS A 1070 -16.61 3.02 -7.59
C HIS A 1070 -17.17 2.50 -6.25
N GLU A 1071 -16.55 1.44 -5.72
CA GLU A 1071 -16.92 0.90 -4.41
C GLU A 1071 -16.64 1.87 -3.25
N SER A 1072 -17.40 1.74 -2.16
CA SER A 1072 -17.31 2.57 -0.97
C SER A 1072 -17.68 1.78 0.28
N TYR A 1073 -17.06 2.15 1.41
CA TYR A 1073 -17.24 1.52 2.71
C TYR A 1073 -17.45 2.57 3.79
N LEU A 1074 -17.87 2.13 4.99
CA LEU A 1074 -18.16 2.98 6.14
C LEU A 1074 -17.02 4.00 6.42
N ASP A 1075 -15.77 3.56 6.33
CA ASP A 1075 -14.57 4.36 6.59
C ASP A 1075 -13.82 4.81 5.32
N ARG A 1076 -14.42 4.62 4.14
CA ARG A 1076 -13.84 4.99 2.84
C ARG A 1076 -14.94 5.30 1.80
N HIS A 1077 -15.51 6.50 1.87
CA HIS A 1077 -16.62 6.89 1.01
C HIS A 1077 -16.63 8.38 0.62
N ALA A 1078 -15.65 9.19 1.05
CA ALA A 1078 -15.64 10.62 0.77
C ALA A 1078 -15.58 10.90 -0.73
N SER A 1079 -14.88 10.04 -1.49
CA SER A 1079 -14.74 10.12 -2.94
C SER A 1079 -15.94 9.61 -3.74
N ALA A 1080 -16.90 8.96 -3.09
CA ALA A 1080 -18.07 8.39 -3.75
C ALA A 1080 -19.29 9.32 -3.61
N ARG A 1081 -19.73 9.89 -4.73
CA ARG A 1081 -20.88 10.82 -4.79
C ARG A 1081 -22.17 10.07 -4.62
N VAL A 1082 -23.17 10.70 -4.00
CA VAL A 1082 -24.56 10.23 -4.12
C VAL A 1082 -25.07 10.65 -5.50
N GLY A 1083 -25.47 9.68 -6.32
CA GLY A 1083 -25.88 9.91 -7.70
C GLY A 1083 -26.60 8.70 -8.30
N LEU A 1084 -27.08 8.88 -9.53
CA LEU A 1084 -27.63 7.79 -10.34
C LEU A 1084 -26.51 7.23 -11.23
N PHE A 1085 -26.17 5.96 -11.01
CA PHE A 1085 -25.08 5.29 -11.73
C PHE A 1085 -25.62 4.06 -12.45
N GLN A 1086 -24.93 3.66 -13.53
CA GLN A 1086 -25.23 2.44 -14.28
C GLN A 1086 -23.94 1.85 -14.86
N GLY A 1087 -23.94 0.54 -15.09
CA GLY A 1087 -22.85 -0.18 -15.73
C GLY A 1087 -23.15 -1.67 -15.81
N SER A 1088 -22.22 -2.47 -16.34
CA SER A 1088 -22.38 -3.92 -16.31
C SER A 1088 -22.16 -4.48 -14.91
N ILE A 1089 -22.79 -5.60 -14.57
CA ILE A 1089 -22.57 -6.31 -13.30
C ILE A 1089 -21.12 -6.82 -13.23
N ALA A 1090 -20.55 -7.24 -14.36
CA ALA A 1090 -19.16 -7.69 -14.45
C ALA A 1090 -18.16 -6.60 -14.03
N GLU A 1091 -18.40 -5.33 -14.40
CA GLU A 1091 -17.58 -4.18 -14.03
C GLU A 1091 -17.72 -3.75 -12.56
N GLN A 1092 -18.72 -4.27 -11.83
CA GLN A 1092 -18.86 -3.98 -10.39
C GLN A 1092 -17.89 -4.79 -9.53
N THR A 1093 -17.24 -5.81 -10.11
CA THR A 1093 -16.22 -6.60 -9.42
C THR A 1093 -14.85 -5.94 -9.56
N VAL A 1094 -14.26 -5.54 -8.44
CA VAL A 1094 -12.88 -5.03 -8.43
C VAL A 1094 -11.94 -6.22 -8.34
N LYS A 1095 -11.18 -6.46 -9.41
CA LYS A 1095 -10.19 -7.54 -9.48
C LYS A 1095 -8.89 -7.11 -8.80
N TYR A 1096 -8.91 -7.07 -7.47
CA TYR A 1096 -7.69 -7.01 -6.66
C TYR A 1096 -6.80 -8.21 -6.97
N VAL A 1097 -5.46 -8.04 -6.98
CA VAL A 1097 -4.52 -9.12 -7.33
C VAL A 1097 -4.83 -10.42 -6.57
N ARG A 1098 -4.99 -10.31 -5.24
CA ARG A 1098 -5.60 -11.34 -4.39
C ARG A 1098 -7.12 -11.11 -4.28
N PRO A 1099 -7.98 -12.08 -4.65
CA PRO A 1099 -9.43 -11.98 -4.47
C PRO A 1099 -9.84 -11.77 -3.00
N GLN A 1100 -10.79 -10.86 -2.76
CA GLN A 1100 -11.27 -10.45 -1.42
C GLN A 1100 -12.60 -9.67 -1.51
N GLU A 1101 -13.18 -9.22 -0.38
CA GLU A 1101 -14.40 -8.36 -0.39
C GLU A 1101 -14.18 -7.14 -1.29
N ASN A 1102 -15.16 -6.89 -2.16
CA ASN A 1102 -15.14 -5.81 -3.13
C ASN A 1102 -16.57 -5.44 -3.58
N GLY A 1103 -16.72 -4.31 -4.28
CA GLY A 1103 -17.94 -3.96 -5.01
C GLY A 1103 -19.04 -3.27 -4.19
N ASN A 1104 -18.84 -3.08 -2.88
CA ASN A 1104 -19.84 -2.49 -1.99
C ASN A 1104 -20.24 -1.07 -2.41
N LYS A 1105 -21.55 -0.78 -2.38
CA LYS A 1105 -22.12 0.56 -2.62
C LYS A 1105 -22.78 1.07 -1.33
N PHE A 1106 -22.07 1.93 -0.61
CA PHE A 1106 -22.54 2.53 0.63
C PHE A 1106 -23.72 3.50 0.40
N GLU A 1107 -24.60 3.65 1.38
CA GLU A 1107 -25.76 4.56 1.33
C GLU A 1107 -26.65 4.40 0.07
N THR A 1108 -26.92 3.17 -0.35
CA THR A 1108 -27.77 2.86 -1.51
C THR A 1108 -29.25 2.87 -1.15
N ARG A 1109 -30.04 3.66 -1.89
CA ARG A 1109 -31.50 3.73 -1.74
C ARG A 1109 -32.17 2.60 -2.52
N TRP A 1110 -31.70 2.35 -3.74
CA TRP A 1110 -32.16 1.25 -4.57
C TRP A 1110 -31.12 0.82 -5.60
N MET A 1111 -31.17 -0.46 -5.98
CA MET A 1111 -30.39 -1.11 -7.03
C MET A 1111 -31.33 -1.88 -7.95
N SER A 1112 -31.15 -1.73 -9.25
CA SER A 1112 -31.91 -2.37 -10.32
C SER A 1112 -30.97 -3.27 -11.10
N LEU A 1113 -31.21 -4.58 -11.06
CA LEU A 1113 -30.50 -5.58 -11.84
C LEU A 1113 -31.34 -5.88 -13.08
N LYS A 1114 -30.83 -5.53 -14.26
CA LYS A 1114 -31.57 -5.58 -15.53
C LYS A 1114 -31.30 -6.87 -16.28
N ARG A 1115 -32.35 -7.37 -16.93
CA ARG A 1115 -32.42 -8.60 -17.71
C ARG A 1115 -32.92 -8.28 -19.13
N ARG A 1116 -32.91 -9.26 -20.04
CA ARG A 1116 -33.29 -9.04 -21.44
C ARG A 1116 -34.77 -8.62 -21.55
N PRO A 1117 -35.13 -7.64 -22.40
CA PRO A 1117 -36.51 -7.14 -22.52
C PRO A 1117 -37.57 -8.18 -22.93
N ALA A 1118 -37.17 -9.29 -23.55
CA ALA A 1118 -38.09 -10.34 -24.00
C ALA A 1118 -38.50 -11.33 -22.88
N ASP A 1119 -37.84 -11.30 -21.73
CA ASP A 1119 -38.11 -12.23 -20.63
C ASP A 1119 -39.37 -11.83 -19.83
N PRO A 1120 -40.11 -12.78 -19.21
CA PRO A 1120 -41.27 -12.47 -18.36
C PRO A 1120 -40.99 -11.48 -17.22
N CYS A 1121 -39.75 -11.45 -16.76
CA CYS A 1121 -39.19 -10.46 -15.84
C CYS A 1121 -38.00 -9.81 -16.54
N THR A 1122 -38.00 -8.50 -16.71
CA THR A 1122 -36.92 -7.75 -17.35
C THR A 1122 -36.02 -7.05 -16.32
N MET A 1123 -36.38 -7.06 -15.03
CA MET A 1123 -35.62 -6.40 -13.98
C MET A 1123 -35.96 -6.93 -12.59
N MET A 1124 -34.95 -7.05 -11.73
CA MET A 1124 -35.09 -7.16 -10.29
C MET A 1124 -34.72 -5.82 -9.64
N LEU A 1125 -35.70 -5.12 -9.10
CA LEU A 1125 -35.47 -3.91 -8.31
C LEU A 1125 -35.40 -4.26 -6.83
N ILE A 1126 -34.32 -3.86 -6.20
CA ILE A 1126 -34.04 -3.98 -4.76
C ILE A 1126 -34.03 -2.57 -4.20
N SER A 1127 -34.91 -2.26 -3.25
CA SER A 1127 -34.90 -0.92 -2.64
C SER A 1127 -35.06 -0.97 -1.13
N ALA A 1128 -34.48 0.02 -0.44
CA ALA A 1128 -34.81 0.29 0.95
C ALA A 1128 -36.33 0.50 1.09
N ALA A 1129 -36.89 0.04 2.20
CA ALA A 1129 -38.32 0.07 2.47
C ALA A 1129 -38.60 0.30 3.95
N GLY A 1130 -39.85 0.61 4.29
CA GLY A 1130 -40.30 0.74 5.68
C GLY A 1130 -39.54 1.84 6.42
N GLN A 1131 -38.82 1.46 7.48
CA GLN A 1131 -38.02 2.38 8.30
C GLN A 1131 -36.62 2.67 7.74
N SER A 1132 -36.15 1.87 6.79
CA SER A 1132 -34.84 2.05 6.16
C SER A 1132 -34.95 3.05 5.02
N GLN A 1133 -34.05 4.03 5.01
CA GLN A 1133 -33.90 4.97 3.91
C GLN A 1133 -32.74 4.58 2.98
N MET A 1134 -31.69 3.97 3.54
CA MET A 1134 -30.45 3.61 2.85
C MET A 1134 -29.94 2.28 3.39
N LEU A 1135 -29.23 1.54 2.54
CA LEU A 1135 -28.64 0.23 2.81
C LEU A 1135 -27.27 0.14 2.12
N GLU A 1136 -26.52 -0.91 2.38
CA GLU A 1136 -25.35 -1.27 1.59
C GLU A 1136 -25.72 -2.38 0.60
N MET A 1137 -25.29 -2.25 -0.65
CA MET A 1137 -25.66 -3.22 -1.69
C MET A 1137 -24.45 -3.55 -2.58
N GLN A 1138 -24.38 -4.81 -2.99
CA GLN A 1138 -23.34 -5.32 -3.91
C GLN A 1138 -23.92 -6.34 -4.87
N CYS A 1139 -23.29 -6.50 -6.04
CA CYS A 1139 -23.67 -7.53 -7.02
C CYS A 1139 -22.45 -8.01 -7.84
N HIS A 1140 -22.43 -9.30 -8.17
CA HIS A 1140 -21.32 -9.94 -8.89
C HIS A 1140 -21.81 -11.05 -9.83
N HIS A 1141 -21.05 -11.29 -10.89
CA HIS A 1141 -21.07 -12.54 -11.64
C HIS A 1141 -20.07 -13.57 -11.09
N TYR A 1142 -19.84 -13.56 -9.78
CA TYR A 1142 -18.97 -14.49 -9.08
C TYR A 1142 -19.69 -14.93 -7.82
N ALA A 1143 -19.42 -16.13 -7.32
CA ALA A 1143 -19.89 -16.51 -6.00
C ALA A 1143 -19.13 -15.69 -4.96
N LEU A 1144 -19.77 -15.29 -3.85
CA LEU A 1144 -19.07 -14.54 -2.80
C LEU A 1144 -17.97 -15.39 -2.16
N GLU A 1145 -18.16 -16.70 -2.15
CA GLU A 1145 -17.20 -17.70 -1.71
C GLU A 1145 -15.93 -17.71 -2.59
N ASP A 1146 -16.00 -17.28 -3.86
CA ASP A 1146 -14.82 -17.19 -4.73
C ASP A 1146 -13.82 -16.13 -4.25
N PHE A 1147 -14.28 -15.19 -3.42
CA PHE A 1147 -13.44 -14.15 -2.80
C PHE A 1147 -12.93 -14.55 -1.41
N ASP A 1148 -13.49 -15.60 -0.79
CA ASP A 1148 -13.20 -16.00 0.59
C ASP A 1148 -12.20 -17.17 0.65
N GLY A 1149 -10.98 -16.90 1.08
CA GLY A 1149 -9.98 -17.95 1.25
C GLY A 1149 -9.81 -18.49 2.64
N GLY A 1150 -10.74 -18.18 3.53
CA GLY A 1150 -10.83 -18.77 4.85
C GLY A 1150 -9.72 -18.41 5.81
N ASP A 1151 -9.50 -19.31 6.76
CA ASP A 1151 -8.86 -18.97 8.04
C ASP A 1151 -7.34 -18.76 7.90
N VAL A 1152 -6.72 -19.38 6.89
CA VAL A 1152 -5.28 -19.36 6.64
C VAL A 1152 -4.98 -18.60 5.35
N LYS A 1153 -4.49 -17.36 5.46
CA LYS A 1153 -4.11 -16.50 4.32
C LYS A 1153 -3.21 -17.23 3.31
N ALA A 1154 -2.24 -18.01 3.81
CA ALA A 1154 -1.31 -18.75 2.96
C ALA A 1154 -1.97 -19.80 2.05
N GLN A 1155 -3.19 -20.26 2.33
CA GLN A 1155 -3.92 -21.15 1.41
C GLN A 1155 -4.45 -20.39 0.17
N GLN A 1156 -4.58 -19.07 0.26
CA GLN A 1156 -4.92 -18.20 -0.88
C GLN A 1156 -3.74 -17.84 -1.76
N SER A 1157 -2.50 -18.19 -1.39
CA SER A 1157 -1.35 -17.94 -2.27
C SER A 1157 -1.51 -18.56 -3.66
N PHE A 1158 -2.45 -19.50 -3.80
CA PHE A 1158 -2.79 -20.14 -5.06
C PHE A 1158 -3.96 -19.49 -5.82
N LEU A 1159 -4.64 -18.48 -5.27
CA LEU A 1159 -5.82 -17.85 -5.85
C LEU A 1159 -5.50 -16.45 -6.37
N HIS A 1160 -5.63 -16.28 -7.68
CA HIS A 1160 -5.44 -15.01 -8.38
C HIS A 1160 -6.76 -14.49 -8.95
N ALA A 1161 -6.99 -13.18 -8.95
CA ALA A 1161 -8.21 -12.63 -9.57
C ALA A 1161 -8.31 -12.89 -11.08
N GLY A 1162 -7.16 -13.12 -11.74
CA GLY A 1162 -7.11 -13.58 -13.12
C GLY A 1162 -7.69 -14.98 -13.31
N GLU A 1163 -7.72 -15.82 -12.27
CA GLU A 1163 -8.22 -17.20 -12.31
C GLU A 1163 -9.72 -17.33 -12.08
N LEU A 1164 -10.36 -16.30 -11.53
CA LEU A 1164 -11.80 -16.30 -11.25
C LEU A 1164 -12.62 -16.67 -12.49
N ILE A 1165 -13.69 -17.44 -12.27
CA ILE A 1165 -14.59 -17.92 -13.31
C ILE A 1165 -15.91 -17.20 -13.14
N GLU A 1166 -16.30 -16.45 -14.17
CA GLU A 1166 -17.58 -15.79 -14.20
C GLU A 1166 -18.71 -16.81 -14.21
N GLN A 1167 -19.69 -16.61 -13.33
CA GLN A 1167 -20.87 -17.44 -13.17
C GLN A 1167 -22.03 -16.83 -13.98
N PRO A 1168 -22.89 -17.67 -14.57
CA PRO A 1168 -24.09 -17.18 -15.26
C PRO A 1168 -25.06 -16.51 -14.27
N THR A 1169 -25.10 -16.96 -13.02
CA THR A 1169 -25.91 -16.38 -11.95
C THR A 1169 -25.35 -15.03 -11.47
N THR A 1170 -26.22 -14.19 -10.90
CA THR A 1170 -25.82 -12.92 -10.27
C THR A 1170 -25.94 -13.02 -8.76
N ALA A 1171 -24.82 -13.05 -8.03
CA ALA A 1171 -24.82 -12.93 -6.58
C ALA A 1171 -25.11 -11.47 -6.18
N PHE A 1172 -25.82 -11.26 -5.08
CA PHE A 1172 -26.06 -9.93 -4.51
C PHE A 1172 -26.09 -9.96 -2.98
N CYS A 1173 -25.76 -8.84 -2.34
CA CYS A 1173 -26.06 -8.62 -0.92
C CYS A 1173 -26.85 -7.33 -0.70
N VAL A 1174 -27.61 -7.33 0.39
CA VAL A 1174 -28.39 -6.20 0.89
C VAL A 1174 -28.19 -6.12 2.40
N ASP A 1175 -27.37 -5.19 2.85
CA ASP A 1175 -26.94 -5.09 4.23
C ASP A 1175 -27.46 -3.84 4.91
N ALA A 1176 -27.76 -3.98 6.20
CA ALA A 1176 -27.99 -2.84 7.07
C ALA A 1176 -26.69 -2.09 7.36
N ILE A 1177 -25.60 -2.84 7.55
CA ILE A 1177 -24.28 -2.30 7.87
C ILE A 1177 -23.19 -3.33 7.57
N GLN A 1178 -22.04 -2.84 7.09
CA GLN A 1178 -20.76 -3.55 7.04
C GLN A 1178 -19.71 -2.74 7.81
N MET A 1179 -18.78 -3.41 8.52
CA MET A 1179 -17.66 -2.72 9.16
C MET A 1179 -16.69 -2.11 8.12
N GLY A 1180 -15.90 -1.11 8.54
CA GLY A 1180 -14.88 -0.48 7.70
C GLY A 1180 -13.79 -1.44 7.19
N VAL A 1181 -12.98 -0.99 6.23
CA VAL A 1181 -11.87 -1.77 5.64
C VAL A 1181 -10.53 -1.57 6.36
N GLY A 1182 -10.38 -0.52 7.16
CA GLY A 1182 -9.13 -0.20 7.84
C GLY A 1182 -7.99 0.17 6.88
N GLY A 1183 -6.75 0.19 7.37
CA GLY A 1183 -5.59 0.55 6.55
C GLY A 1183 -4.57 1.49 7.20
N ILE A 1184 -4.59 1.64 8.53
CA ILE A 1184 -3.46 2.28 9.24
C ILE A 1184 -2.19 1.49 8.97
N ASP A 1185 -2.28 0.17 9.15
CA ASP A 1185 -1.32 -0.86 8.73
C ASP A 1185 -2.09 -2.11 8.29
N SER A 1186 -1.37 -3.13 7.81
CA SER A 1186 -1.93 -4.44 7.43
C SER A 1186 -1.35 -5.61 8.24
N TRP A 1187 -0.90 -5.34 9.47
CA TRP A 1187 -0.27 -6.34 10.36
C TRP A 1187 -0.68 -6.21 11.83
N GLY A 1188 -1.74 -5.46 12.13
CA GLY A 1188 -2.38 -5.57 13.44
C GLY A 1188 -3.51 -4.59 13.73
N ARG A 1189 -3.56 -3.43 13.09
CA ARG A 1189 -4.56 -2.40 13.36
C ARG A 1189 -5.90 -2.79 12.72
N LYS A 1190 -6.95 -2.71 13.53
CA LYS A 1190 -8.35 -2.85 13.12
C LYS A 1190 -8.85 -1.54 12.50
N PRO A 1191 -9.97 -1.54 11.77
CA PRO A 1191 -10.74 -0.31 11.55
C PRO A 1191 -10.94 0.43 12.88
N LEU A 1192 -11.04 1.77 12.82
CA LEU A 1192 -11.27 2.56 14.03
C LEU A 1192 -12.53 2.10 14.75
N ASP A 1193 -12.58 2.29 16.07
CA ASP A 1193 -13.71 1.82 16.87
C ASP A 1193 -15.06 2.32 16.33
N GLU A 1194 -15.15 3.58 15.87
CA GLU A 1194 -16.34 4.16 15.24
C GLU A 1194 -16.76 3.51 13.92
N HIS A 1195 -15.84 2.81 13.26
CA HIS A 1195 -16.05 2.09 11.99
C HIS A 1195 -16.25 0.58 12.20
N LEU A 1196 -16.38 0.13 13.44
CA LEU A 1196 -16.72 -1.24 13.81
C LEU A 1196 -18.19 -1.34 14.25
N ILE A 1197 -18.84 -2.46 13.90
CA ILE A 1197 -20.14 -2.84 14.47
C ILE A 1197 -19.93 -3.13 15.97
N LYS A 1198 -20.78 -2.57 16.84
CA LYS A 1198 -20.66 -2.81 18.28
C LYS A 1198 -21.27 -4.18 18.67
N PRO A 1199 -20.66 -4.94 19.60
CA PRO A 1199 -21.21 -6.24 20.02
C PRO A 1199 -22.65 -6.21 20.54
N ASP A 1200 -23.09 -5.07 21.08
CA ASP A 1200 -24.42 -4.82 21.62
C ASP A 1200 -25.33 -4.01 20.68
N GLN A 1201 -24.92 -3.81 19.42
CA GLN A 1201 -25.67 -3.03 18.46
C GLN A 1201 -26.91 -3.78 17.94
N ASP A 1202 -28.09 -3.29 18.31
CA ASP A 1202 -29.35 -3.67 17.66
C ASP A 1202 -29.38 -3.09 16.23
N CYS A 1203 -29.91 -3.86 15.26
CA CYS A 1203 -30.14 -3.37 13.90
C CYS A 1203 -31.56 -3.71 13.44
N ASP A 1204 -32.28 -2.70 12.97
CA ASP A 1204 -33.63 -2.77 12.45
C ASP A 1204 -33.62 -2.25 11.02
N TRP A 1205 -33.92 -3.10 10.04
CA TRP A 1205 -33.90 -2.68 8.64
C TRP A 1205 -34.96 -3.40 7.81
N SER A 1206 -35.29 -2.80 6.66
CA SER A 1206 -36.20 -3.41 5.70
C SER A 1206 -35.88 -3.01 4.27
N PHE A 1207 -36.12 -3.93 3.36
CA PHE A 1207 -35.99 -3.72 1.91
C PHE A 1207 -37.10 -4.46 1.18
N GLN A 1208 -37.23 -4.21 -0.12
CA GLN A 1208 -38.20 -4.90 -0.97
C GLN A 1208 -37.53 -5.45 -2.22
N LEU A 1209 -37.94 -6.65 -2.61
CA LEU A 1209 -37.61 -7.30 -3.87
C LEU A 1209 -38.81 -7.16 -4.82
N MET A 1210 -38.59 -6.50 -5.94
CA MET A 1210 -39.61 -6.15 -6.93
C MET A 1210 -39.22 -6.70 -8.30
N PRO A 1211 -39.65 -7.92 -8.65
CA PRO A 1211 -39.50 -8.43 -10.00
C PRO A 1211 -40.51 -7.75 -10.93
N CYS A 1212 -40.02 -7.20 -12.04
CA CYS A 1212 -40.80 -6.35 -12.94
C CYS A 1212 -40.64 -6.76 -14.40
N LYS A 1213 -41.64 -6.45 -15.23
CA LYS A 1213 -41.57 -6.52 -16.70
C LYS A 1213 -41.58 -5.10 -17.27
N GLU A 1214 -40.72 -4.81 -18.25
CA GLU A 1214 -40.70 -3.56 -19.02
C GLU A 1214 -41.93 -3.47 -19.94
N ASP A 1215 -43.10 -3.30 -19.33
CA ASP A 1215 -44.30 -2.66 -19.89
C ASP A 1215 -44.82 -1.59 -18.89
N PHE A 1216 -43.95 -1.18 -17.96
CA PHE A 1216 -44.18 -0.05 -17.06
C PHE A 1216 -43.80 1.21 -17.85
N ASP A 1217 -44.79 1.94 -18.39
CA ASP A 1217 -44.65 3.32 -18.93
C ASP A 1217 -43.54 4.04 -18.19
N GLY A 1218 -42.61 4.75 -18.87
CA GLY A 1218 -41.34 5.33 -18.38
C GLY A 1218 -41.37 6.20 -17.10
N ASP A 1219 -41.93 5.64 -16.03
CA ASP A 1219 -42.63 6.29 -14.92
C ASP A 1219 -42.43 5.45 -13.64
N TRP A 1220 -41.74 4.30 -13.69
CA TRP A 1220 -41.34 3.57 -12.47
C TRP A 1220 -40.45 4.44 -11.58
N ARG A 1221 -39.57 5.25 -12.19
CA ARG A 1221 -38.82 6.31 -11.49
C ARG A 1221 -39.80 7.29 -10.84
N ARG A 1222 -40.86 7.75 -11.54
CA ARG A 1222 -41.87 8.63 -10.93
C ARG A 1222 -42.66 7.96 -9.81
N ARG A 1223 -42.98 6.66 -9.89
CA ARG A 1223 -43.68 5.91 -8.82
C ARG A 1223 -42.80 5.63 -7.61
N LEU A 1224 -41.51 5.31 -7.82
CA LEU A 1224 -40.55 5.07 -6.74
C LEU A 1224 -40.17 6.36 -6.03
N LEU A 1225 -40.00 7.44 -6.80
CA LEU A 1225 -39.61 8.77 -6.33
C LEU A 1225 -40.81 9.65 -5.95
N GLN A 1226 -42.04 9.19 -6.20
CA GLN A 1226 -43.29 9.96 -6.06
C GLN A 1226 -43.22 11.39 -6.66
N VAL A 1227 -42.54 11.54 -7.80
CA VAL A 1227 -42.37 12.83 -8.48
C VAL A 1227 -43.55 13.05 -9.43
N LYS A 1228 -44.19 14.23 -9.34
CA LYS A 1228 -45.32 14.64 -10.19
C LYS A 1228 -44.91 14.89 -11.64
#